data_AF-A0A178ICH5-F1
#
_entry.id   AF-A0A178ICH5-F1
#
_cell.length_a   1.000
_cell.length_b   1.000
_cell.length_c   1.000
_cell.angle_alpha   90.00
_cell.angle_beta   90.00
_cell.angle_gamma   90.00
#
_symmetry.space_group_name_H-M   'P 1'
#
loop_
_entity.id
_entity.type
_entity.pdbx_description
1 polymer ?
#
loop_
_entity_poly.entity_id
_entity_poly.type
_entity_poly.pdbx_seq_one_letter_code
_entity_poly.pdbx_strand_id
1 'polypeptide(L)'
;MKIPRIPGVSSMIPCLAFLAVAALRAHAADAPAYWSGRALPDLNWSTLSNWNRHVPLEAIDGTLPVVFDRHSAAEGRRAPNLDFDARVAAVRFHGGGFTLRSDGARTLALALSATTAATAPLLNITGENTIGHRVAFTSGVANARAIHVDSGTLVFGPSGALDFNGALKPASGIALTYVSVNAGARLETNGPLVADSAAGGAGTARLCKEGEGDWVIGGTNNNLSRFGDLRVHGGRVVLDGSNALGSLTITNNPGSSGGRGVVIARPGASVANPVNFTNGAAAATAMVGGLNTTGTVAFTGRVSLASAGTDAGLEATEFFAAEGGTVVFRGVIANNHNTTAGRQGGVDKTGAGTVIFEGDNTYSLGTRVSAGTLLFNNTAGSAAGPGDVIVGEATVGGNGAISGALVAGGTASVIAPGGGAGCAGRVLRAGALDAARGVTLRGGPGGARLDLAGTLTGGGALVFDFAEAPASAPPGTLWTPVTFGAAQNVSVSQLRAANLPAGVEGAFAVTANTIEFLVGAGAPVIPSDPLAPPLGLKTYTDLGVMVDETMLAAEIAGGATPGGEDAAGPDGTREFAMADAGNKLRLGLGGTPSARWFAQPNVLWCCYSKDNGATWSEPRFVAAAVSADAADGSAGIPARDIADKNVRAPENSASGSIRALRSANDWEVFFTTPAGRTIGVSFREDDVRRMATAADLLRAPRGKFARESVAADKAGTGEDVMAARVCVAGDVLVDTAHPPDGYRLDEAAGMLVGAAADTSALHRAQQEPGTLYGVRSVRAPNGELLVLIPDGWFASTLRENANKQTALRSADGGATWRGPTFPFGETGKHYSAPLIVDRGTGRLFAFETLREVMVDGVARDAAYGWSVSDDSGVTWSAPEVIRRADNGGIWNGVGVIPATQTAAGTWVIGFHHGRVLRGELAEGGARRWTMPEFPRAAHPEFIAEINHLDELSVLATGGAALYAQYRTNAGFLGEMRSADDAATWGSPALTPLAQPDAPPMLFRLSDGRLIALHHNRAVRRTVAEPVHSEWLTMPAPTGAEIAERRAHPLSLNDWASRAEIWFSLSSDNGATWGESRLLLANALDETLKPANPNYQCSYADVVAADGVLHVFVPHRWQKVVHLKIDESRLGKFKTRAEFHAAAGQ
;
A
#
# COMPACT_ATOMS: atom_id res chain seq x y z
N MET A 1 46.18 -11.69 -55.79
CA MET A 1 47.50 -11.62 -56.45
C MET A 1 47.36 -12.20 -57.86
N LYS A 2 47.61 -11.41 -58.92
CA LYS A 2 47.58 -11.88 -60.33
C LYS A 2 49.00 -12.33 -60.70
N ILE A 3 49.16 -13.59 -61.10
CA ILE A 3 50.41 -14.11 -61.70
C ILE A 3 50.17 -14.24 -63.22
N PRO A 4 51.10 -13.80 -64.10
CA PRO A 4 50.94 -13.88 -65.55
C PRO A 4 51.21 -15.29 -66.09
N ARG A 5 50.55 -15.62 -67.21
CA ARG A 5 50.75 -16.88 -67.96
C ARG A 5 52.15 -16.94 -68.58
N ILE A 6 52.89 -18.01 -68.28
CA ILE A 6 54.05 -18.44 -69.06
C ILE A 6 53.57 -19.57 -70.00
N PRO A 7 53.69 -19.42 -71.34
CA PRO A 7 53.41 -20.49 -72.29
C PRO A 7 54.67 -21.34 -72.48
N GLY A 8 54.61 -22.65 -72.19
CA GLY A 8 55.69 -23.57 -72.59
C GLY A 8 55.99 -24.81 -71.75
N VAL A 9 55.12 -25.26 -70.84
CA VAL A 9 55.36 -26.54 -70.11
C VAL A 9 54.11 -27.41 -70.14
N SER A 10 54.00 -28.28 -71.14
CA SER A 10 52.84 -29.16 -71.37
C SER A 10 53.10 -30.64 -71.04
N SER A 11 54.15 -31.01 -70.31
CA SER A 11 54.46 -32.44 -70.14
C SER A 11 55.07 -32.89 -68.80
N MET A 12 54.73 -32.26 -67.67
CA MET A 12 55.00 -32.82 -66.31
C MET A 12 54.03 -32.30 -65.22
N ILE A 13 52.71 -32.38 -65.45
CA ILE A 13 51.69 -31.97 -64.45
C ILE A 13 50.81 -33.09 -63.85
N PRO A 14 50.75 -34.36 -64.33
CA PRO A 14 49.87 -35.34 -63.68
C PRO A 14 50.39 -35.85 -62.33
N CYS A 15 51.71 -35.94 -62.11
CA CYS A 15 52.25 -36.61 -60.90
C CYS A 15 52.33 -35.69 -59.67
N LEU A 16 52.57 -34.39 -59.84
CA LEU A 16 52.60 -33.43 -58.73
C LEU A 16 51.19 -33.04 -58.25
N ALA A 17 50.18 -33.07 -59.13
CA ALA A 17 48.79 -32.87 -58.74
C ALA A 17 48.23 -34.05 -57.92
N PHE A 18 48.65 -35.29 -58.19
CA PHE A 18 48.20 -36.45 -57.43
C PHE A 18 48.84 -36.54 -56.03
N LEU A 19 50.12 -36.18 -55.89
CA LEU A 19 50.81 -36.12 -54.60
C LEU A 19 50.37 -34.92 -53.75
N ALA A 20 50.08 -33.76 -54.35
CA ALA A 20 49.53 -32.61 -53.62
C ALA A 20 48.09 -32.86 -53.17
N VAL A 21 47.24 -33.53 -53.97
CA VAL A 21 45.86 -33.86 -53.57
C VAL A 21 45.82 -35.00 -52.53
N ALA A 22 46.74 -35.96 -52.59
CA ALA A 22 46.88 -36.99 -51.55
C ALA A 22 47.44 -36.42 -50.24
N ALA A 23 48.42 -35.51 -50.29
CA ALA A 23 48.96 -34.84 -49.11
C ALA A 23 47.96 -33.82 -48.50
N LEU A 24 47.16 -33.11 -49.33
CA LEU A 24 46.07 -32.26 -48.82
C LEU A 24 44.89 -33.08 -48.25
N ARG A 25 44.60 -34.28 -48.78
CA ARG A 25 43.59 -35.17 -48.18
C ARG A 25 44.06 -35.80 -46.87
N ALA A 26 45.35 -36.17 -46.77
CA ALA A 26 45.92 -36.70 -45.54
C ALA A 26 46.03 -35.64 -44.43
N HIS A 27 46.23 -34.35 -44.78
CA HIS A 27 46.22 -33.27 -43.79
C HIS A 27 44.81 -32.78 -43.40
N ALA A 28 43.79 -33.10 -44.21
CA ALA A 28 42.39 -32.80 -43.93
C ALA A 28 41.69 -33.86 -43.05
N ALA A 29 42.32 -35.04 -42.86
CA ALA A 29 41.75 -36.15 -42.08
C ALA A 29 41.66 -35.87 -40.56
N ASP A 30 42.25 -34.78 -40.07
CA ASP A 30 42.20 -34.36 -38.66
C ASP A 30 41.48 -33.01 -38.47
N ALA A 31 41.00 -32.37 -39.53
CA ALA A 31 40.35 -31.07 -39.44
C ALA A 31 38.88 -31.20 -38.96
N PRO A 32 38.40 -30.37 -38.01
CA PRO A 32 36.99 -30.38 -37.61
C PRO A 32 36.07 -30.14 -38.80
N ALA A 33 34.93 -30.84 -38.84
CA ALA A 33 33.89 -30.56 -39.83
C ALA A 33 33.13 -29.29 -39.41
N TYR A 34 33.26 -28.21 -40.17
CA TYR A 34 32.60 -26.93 -39.90
C TYR A 34 31.27 -26.79 -40.64
N TRP A 35 30.22 -26.43 -39.91
CA TRP A 35 28.95 -25.94 -40.43
C TRP A 35 28.87 -24.43 -40.19
N SER A 36 28.76 -23.63 -41.25
CA SER A 36 28.78 -22.16 -41.20
C SER A 36 27.39 -21.50 -41.36
N GLY A 37 26.32 -22.29 -41.47
CA GLY A 37 24.96 -21.79 -41.67
C GLY A 37 24.67 -21.11 -43.03
N ARG A 38 25.64 -21.07 -43.96
CA ARG A 38 25.49 -20.41 -45.28
C ARG A 38 24.86 -21.28 -46.37
N ALA A 39 24.64 -22.58 -46.14
CA ALA A 39 24.05 -23.46 -47.15
C ALA A 39 22.57 -23.11 -47.41
N LEU A 40 22.13 -23.35 -48.64
CA LEU A 40 20.91 -22.84 -49.30
C LEU A 40 19.66 -22.81 -48.40
N PRO A 41 18.81 -21.76 -48.48
CA PRO A 41 17.62 -21.56 -47.63
C PRO A 41 16.62 -22.73 -47.57
N ASP A 42 16.65 -23.64 -48.54
CA ASP A 42 15.60 -24.65 -48.77
C ASP A 42 15.99 -26.09 -48.39
N LEU A 43 17.19 -26.31 -47.84
CA LEU A 43 17.63 -27.66 -47.47
C LEU A 43 17.10 -28.04 -46.08
N ASN A 44 16.14 -28.96 -46.04
CA ASN A 44 15.69 -29.59 -44.79
C ASN A 44 16.77 -30.54 -44.27
N TRP A 45 17.56 -30.11 -43.28
CA TRP A 45 18.64 -30.92 -42.70
C TRP A 45 18.17 -32.11 -41.85
N SER A 46 16.85 -32.34 -41.75
CA SER A 46 16.25 -33.51 -41.09
C SER A 46 16.80 -34.85 -41.56
N THR A 47 17.18 -34.98 -42.83
CA THR A 47 17.50 -36.28 -43.42
C THR A 47 18.98 -36.61 -43.33
N LEU A 48 19.30 -37.89 -43.07
CA LEU A 48 20.65 -38.45 -43.14
C LEU A 48 21.33 -38.13 -44.50
N SER A 49 20.56 -38.08 -45.59
CA SER A 49 21.07 -37.76 -46.92
C SER A 49 21.66 -36.34 -47.00
N ASN A 50 21.00 -35.36 -46.38
CA ASN A 50 21.49 -33.98 -46.37
C ASN A 50 22.69 -33.79 -45.43
N TRP A 51 22.71 -34.52 -44.31
CA TRP A 51 23.90 -34.59 -43.47
C TRP A 51 25.09 -35.21 -44.20
N ASN A 52 24.94 -36.39 -44.80
CA ASN A 52 26.00 -37.07 -45.57
C ASN A 52 26.53 -36.23 -46.74
N ARG A 53 25.70 -35.33 -47.30
CA ARG A 53 26.09 -34.44 -48.41
C ARG A 53 27.02 -33.32 -47.96
N HIS A 54 26.95 -32.90 -46.70
CA HIS A 54 27.59 -31.67 -46.24
C HIS A 54 28.48 -31.84 -45.00
N VAL A 55 28.36 -32.97 -44.30
CA VAL A 55 29.22 -33.42 -43.22
C VAL A 55 29.86 -34.73 -43.69
N PRO A 56 31.20 -34.87 -43.69
CA PRO A 56 31.86 -36.10 -44.16
C PRO A 56 31.33 -37.33 -43.41
N LEU A 57 31.11 -38.45 -44.12
CA LEU A 57 30.68 -39.73 -43.52
C LEU A 57 31.57 -40.15 -42.35
N GLU A 58 32.87 -39.90 -42.44
CA GLU A 58 33.86 -40.14 -41.37
C GLU A 58 33.46 -39.43 -40.05
N ALA A 59 32.90 -38.22 -40.12
CA ALA A 59 32.42 -37.52 -38.94
C ALA A 59 31.18 -38.16 -38.32
N ILE A 60 30.29 -38.77 -39.12
CA ILE A 60 29.04 -39.42 -38.70
C ILE A 60 29.27 -40.86 -38.19
N ASP A 61 30.44 -41.44 -38.49
CA ASP A 61 30.89 -42.74 -37.98
C ASP A 61 31.76 -42.63 -36.70
N GLY A 62 31.95 -41.42 -36.19
CA GLY A 62 32.53 -41.16 -34.87
C GLY A 62 34.02 -40.81 -34.86
N THR A 63 34.65 -40.48 -35.99
CA THR A 63 36.09 -40.17 -36.02
C THR A 63 36.40 -38.67 -35.92
N LEU A 64 35.49 -37.78 -36.31
CA LEU A 64 35.75 -36.33 -36.35
C LEU A 64 34.79 -35.49 -35.48
N PRO A 65 35.26 -34.35 -34.94
CA PRO A 65 34.41 -33.37 -34.26
C PRO A 65 33.60 -32.52 -35.26
N VAL A 66 32.36 -32.19 -34.90
CA VAL A 66 31.46 -31.32 -35.67
C VAL A 66 31.35 -29.95 -34.99
N VAL A 67 31.55 -28.87 -35.74
CA VAL A 67 31.51 -27.49 -35.24
C VAL A 67 30.40 -26.72 -35.95
N PHE A 68 29.45 -26.19 -35.19
CA PHE A 68 28.42 -25.27 -35.66
C PHE A 68 28.84 -23.83 -35.33
N ASP A 69 29.03 -22.98 -36.34
CA ASP A 69 29.46 -21.58 -36.17
C ASP A 69 28.40 -20.61 -36.74
N ARG A 70 27.93 -19.68 -35.91
CA ARG A 70 26.89 -18.69 -36.25
C ARG A 70 27.43 -17.44 -36.94
N HIS A 71 28.73 -17.26 -37.18
CA HIS A 71 29.30 -16.02 -37.75
C HIS A 71 28.69 -15.50 -39.08
N SER A 72 27.67 -16.13 -39.67
CA SER A 72 26.94 -15.58 -40.82
C SER A 72 25.45 -15.95 -40.98
N ALA A 73 24.77 -16.50 -39.97
CA ALA A 73 23.35 -16.81 -40.07
C ALA A 73 22.48 -15.61 -39.63
N ALA A 74 21.72 -15.03 -40.57
CA ALA A 74 20.69 -14.03 -40.26
C ALA A 74 19.71 -14.56 -39.21
N GLU A 75 19.24 -13.70 -38.30
CA GLU A 75 18.19 -14.01 -37.33
C GLU A 75 16.98 -14.66 -38.04
N GLY A 76 16.51 -15.79 -37.51
CA GLY A 76 15.33 -16.50 -38.03
C GLY A 76 15.58 -17.78 -38.84
N ARG A 77 16.82 -18.16 -39.14
CA ARG A 77 17.10 -19.48 -39.76
C ARG A 77 16.99 -20.61 -38.74
N ARG A 78 16.18 -21.63 -39.03
CA ARG A 78 16.02 -22.83 -38.20
C ARG A 78 17.35 -23.61 -38.16
N ALA A 79 17.79 -23.96 -36.96
CA ALA A 79 18.90 -24.89 -36.76
C ALA A 79 18.58 -26.27 -37.38
N PRO A 80 19.61 -27.07 -37.74
CA PRO A 80 19.40 -28.38 -38.34
C PRO A 80 18.59 -29.32 -37.42
N ASN A 81 17.57 -29.95 -37.98
CA ASN A 81 16.86 -31.08 -37.34
C ASN A 81 17.72 -32.35 -37.54
N LEU A 82 17.87 -33.19 -36.52
CA LEU A 82 18.56 -34.48 -36.64
C LEU A 82 17.49 -35.58 -36.57
N ASP A 83 16.95 -36.07 -37.67
CA ASP A 83 15.89 -37.11 -37.61
C ASP A 83 16.44 -38.54 -37.78
N PHE A 84 17.73 -38.74 -37.47
CA PHE A 84 18.43 -40.03 -37.50
C PHE A 84 19.43 -40.15 -36.34
N ASP A 85 19.86 -41.38 -36.03
CA ASP A 85 20.90 -41.63 -35.03
C ASP A 85 22.28 -41.34 -35.63
N ALA A 86 23.05 -40.44 -35.01
CA ALA A 86 24.37 -40.03 -35.48
C ALA A 86 25.45 -40.39 -34.45
N ARG A 87 26.66 -40.76 -34.92
CA ARG A 87 27.82 -41.03 -34.06
C ARG A 87 28.94 -40.02 -34.34
N VAL A 88 29.24 -39.10 -33.45
CA VAL A 88 30.28 -38.06 -33.69
C VAL A 88 31.32 -38.01 -32.57
N ALA A 89 32.53 -37.52 -32.86
CA ALA A 89 33.62 -37.48 -31.86
C ALA A 89 33.45 -36.37 -30.81
N ALA A 90 32.96 -35.20 -31.23
CA ALA A 90 32.57 -34.08 -30.37
C ALA A 90 31.62 -33.14 -31.12
N VAL A 91 30.86 -32.32 -30.39
CA VAL A 91 30.01 -31.26 -30.94
C VAL A 91 30.37 -29.91 -30.32
N ARG A 92 30.57 -28.89 -31.14
CA ARG A 92 30.87 -27.52 -30.68
C ARG A 92 29.88 -26.52 -31.27
N PHE A 93 29.36 -25.61 -30.46
CA PHE A 93 28.52 -24.49 -30.89
C PHE A 93 29.21 -23.16 -30.61
N HIS A 94 29.45 -22.38 -31.66
CA HIS A 94 30.02 -21.03 -31.62
C HIS A 94 28.94 -20.00 -32.01
N GLY A 95 28.50 -19.19 -31.03
CA GLY A 95 27.40 -18.23 -31.16
C GLY A 95 26.04 -18.81 -30.76
N GLY A 96 25.23 -18.03 -30.03
CA GLY A 96 23.95 -18.51 -29.45
C GLY A 96 22.83 -18.73 -30.48
N GLY A 97 21.73 -19.37 -30.10
CA GLY A 97 20.47 -19.49 -30.84
C GLY A 97 20.20 -20.83 -31.52
N PHE A 98 20.96 -21.91 -31.26
CA PHE A 98 20.72 -23.19 -31.92
C PHE A 98 19.65 -24.03 -31.21
N THR A 99 18.74 -24.62 -31.98
CA THR A 99 17.78 -25.62 -31.48
C THR A 99 17.92 -26.90 -32.29
N LEU A 100 18.58 -27.92 -31.74
CA LEU A 100 18.55 -29.27 -32.30
C LEU A 100 17.23 -29.93 -31.89
N ARG A 101 16.21 -29.84 -32.74
CA ARG A 101 14.93 -30.52 -32.52
C ARG A 101 15.01 -31.99 -32.95
N SER A 102 14.05 -32.79 -32.47
CA SER A 102 13.72 -34.11 -33.01
C SER A 102 12.21 -34.19 -33.14
N ASP A 103 11.73 -34.93 -34.15
CA ASP A 103 10.31 -35.31 -34.28
C ASP A 103 10.00 -36.69 -33.67
N GLY A 104 10.98 -37.31 -32.98
CA GLY A 104 10.84 -38.63 -32.35
C GLY A 104 11.95 -38.99 -31.34
N ALA A 105 11.85 -40.17 -30.72
CA ALA A 105 12.78 -40.69 -29.71
C ALA A 105 14.11 -41.19 -30.33
N ARG A 106 14.90 -40.27 -30.90
CA ARG A 106 16.19 -40.54 -31.57
C ARG A 106 17.38 -40.25 -30.65
N THR A 107 18.53 -40.85 -30.95
CA THR A 107 19.76 -40.79 -30.13
C THR A 107 20.93 -40.18 -30.91
N LEU A 108 21.47 -39.07 -30.41
CA LEU A 108 22.79 -38.56 -30.79
C LEU A 108 23.85 -39.27 -29.93
N ALA A 109 24.56 -40.23 -30.52
CA ALA A 109 25.67 -40.92 -29.86
C ALA A 109 26.96 -40.10 -29.99
N LEU A 110 27.57 -39.72 -28.87
CA LEU A 110 28.91 -39.14 -28.84
C LEU A 110 29.89 -40.28 -28.55
N ALA A 111 30.83 -40.51 -29.47
CA ALA A 111 31.80 -41.59 -29.38
C ALA A 111 33.19 -41.02 -29.15
N LEU A 112 33.77 -41.31 -27.99
CA LEU A 112 35.16 -40.98 -27.72
C LEU A 112 36.06 -41.89 -28.58
N SER A 113 36.81 -41.29 -29.50
CA SER A 113 38.02 -41.88 -30.06
C SER A 113 39.09 -41.88 -28.96
N ALA A 114 39.80 -43.00 -28.78
CA ALA A 114 40.80 -43.17 -27.72
C ALA A 114 42.02 -42.23 -27.80
N THR A 115 42.11 -41.36 -28.82
CA THR A 115 43.26 -40.50 -29.11
C THR A 115 43.10 -39.04 -28.69
N THR A 116 41.91 -38.58 -28.29
CA THR A 116 41.71 -37.17 -27.88
C THR A 116 42.24 -36.91 -26.48
N ALA A 117 43.17 -35.97 -26.36
CA ALA A 117 43.77 -35.52 -25.10
C ALA A 117 42.70 -35.23 -24.03
N ALA A 118 42.94 -35.68 -22.80
CA ALA A 118 42.00 -35.74 -21.66
C ALA A 118 41.38 -34.39 -21.20
N THR A 119 41.60 -33.29 -21.91
CA THR A 119 41.20 -31.94 -21.50
C THR A 119 40.15 -31.26 -22.40
N ALA A 120 39.91 -31.76 -23.62
CA ALA A 120 38.96 -31.14 -24.53
C ALA A 120 37.50 -31.56 -24.21
N PRO A 121 36.54 -30.62 -24.09
CA PRO A 121 35.14 -30.97 -23.86
C PRO A 121 34.50 -31.63 -25.09
N LEU A 122 33.68 -32.67 -24.85
CA LEU A 122 32.94 -33.38 -25.91
C LEU A 122 31.75 -32.59 -26.45
N LEU A 123 31.12 -31.79 -25.58
CA LEU A 123 30.10 -30.82 -25.94
C LEU A 123 30.54 -29.45 -25.44
N ASN A 124 30.86 -28.52 -26.35
CA ASN A 124 31.27 -27.14 -26.01
C ASN A 124 30.28 -26.13 -26.55
N ILE A 125 29.78 -25.22 -25.70
CA ILE A 125 28.68 -24.32 -26.06
C ILE A 125 28.94 -22.89 -25.63
N THR A 126 28.67 -21.95 -26.55
CA THR A 126 28.55 -20.51 -26.30
C THR A 126 27.15 -20.03 -26.71
N GLY A 127 26.54 -19.16 -25.90
CA GLY A 127 25.20 -18.61 -26.11
C GLY A 127 24.03 -19.58 -25.81
N GLU A 128 22.80 -19.19 -26.18
CA GLU A 128 21.56 -19.93 -25.83
C GLU A 128 21.25 -21.07 -26.81
N ASN A 129 21.22 -22.31 -26.35
CA ASN A 129 21.07 -23.50 -27.19
C ASN A 129 20.10 -24.51 -26.58
N THR A 130 19.39 -25.29 -27.41
CA THR A 130 18.46 -26.34 -26.95
C THR A 130 18.68 -27.64 -27.71
N ILE A 131 18.73 -28.76 -27.01
CA ILE A 131 18.87 -30.12 -27.54
C ILE A 131 17.63 -30.93 -27.16
N GLY A 132 16.83 -31.33 -28.14
CA GLY A 132 15.65 -32.19 -27.98
C GLY A 132 15.93 -33.69 -28.06
N HIS A 133 17.20 -34.09 -28.19
CA HIS A 133 17.69 -35.45 -28.44
C HIS A 133 18.22 -36.17 -27.20
N ARG A 134 18.17 -37.51 -27.20
CA ARG A 134 18.99 -38.30 -26.27
C ARG A 134 20.47 -38.18 -26.68
N VAL A 135 21.31 -37.66 -25.79
CA VAL A 135 22.76 -37.58 -26.00
C VAL A 135 23.42 -38.70 -25.21
N ALA A 136 23.92 -39.72 -25.91
CA ALA A 136 24.51 -40.91 -25.30
C ALA A 136 26.04 -40.90 -25.44
N PHE A 137 26.78 -41.00 -24.33
CA PHE A 137 28.23 -41.13 -24.33
C PHE A 137 28.60 -42.62 -24.42
N THR A 138 29.19 -43.04 -25.55
CA THR A 138 29.25 -44.48 -25.93
C THR A 138 30.58 -45.20 -25.65
N SER A 139 31.63 -44.51 -25.21
CA SER A 139 32.93 -45.11 -24.84
C SER A 139 33.50 -44.51 -23.54
N GLY A 140 34.11 -45.34 -22.70
CA GLY A 140 34.65 -44.95 -21.39
C GLY A 140 36.08 -44.44 -21.50
N VAL A 141 36.29 -43.14 -21.27
CA VAL A 141 37.62 -42.58 -21.02
C VAL A 141 37.61 -41.99 -19.63
N ALA A 142 38.52 -42.45 -18.77
CA ALA A 142 38.67 -41.87 -17.44
C ALA A 142 39.08 -40.38 -17.56
N ASN A 143 38.45 -39.51 -16.77
CA ASN A 143 38.77 -38.08 -16.63
C ASN A 143 38.39 -37.15 -17.81
N ALA A 144 37.43 -37.50 -18.66
CA ALA A 144 37.00 -36.61 -19.74
C ALA A 144 35.93 -35.58 -19.29
N ARG A 145 36.05 -34.33 -19.77
CA ARG A 145 34.99 -33.30 -19.69
C ARG A 145 33.88 -33.63 -20.69
N ALA A 146 32.75 -34.14 -20.20
CA ALA A 146 31.63 -34.53 -21.06
C ALA A 146 30.89 -33.30 -21.62
N ILE A 147 30.70 -32.27 -20.78
CA ILE A 147 29.97 -31.05 -21.16
C ILE A 147 30.73 -29.83 -20.64
N HIS A 148 30.87 -28.80 -21.48
CA HIS A 148 31.35 -27.47 -21.11
C HIS A 148 30.44 -26.40 -21.70
N VAL A 149 29.86 -25.57 -20.83
CA VAL A 149 29.05 -24.40 -21.22
C VAL A 149 29.84 -23.16 -20.83
N ASP A 150 30.32 -22.42 -21.83
CA ASP A 150 31.19 -21.27 -21.64
C ASP A 150 30.40 -19.97 -21.40
N SER A 151 29.27 -19.81 -22.08
CA SER A 151 28.33 -18.68 -21.90
C SER A 151 26.91 -19.06 -22.35
N GLY A 152 25.89 -18.37 -21.87
CA GLY A 152 24.48 -18.60 -22.25
C GLY A 152 23.84 -19.82 -21.60
N THR A 153 22.70 -20.29 -22.14
CA THR A 153 21.91 -21.39 -21.57
C THR A 153 21.87 -22.60 -22.50
N LEU A 154 22.26 -23.79 -22.05
CA LEU A 154 22.01 -25.07 -22.75
C LEU A 154 20.81 -25.78 -22.14
N VAL A 155 19.77 -26.07 -22.92
CA VAL A 155 18.57 -26.80 -22.46
C VAL A 155 18.47 -28.17 -23.11
N PHE A 156 18.47 -29.24 -22.33
CA PHE A 156 17.97 -30.55 -22.76
C PHE A 156 16.46 -30.58 -22.52
N GLY A 157 15.66 -30.61 -23.60
CA GLY A 157 14.20 -30.60 -23.52
C GLY A 157 13.63 -31.85 -22.84
N PRO A 158 12.31 -31.93 -22.59
CA PRO A 158 11.68 -33.08 -21.92
C PRO A 158 11.92 -34.43 -22.62
N SER A 159 12.07 -34.43 -23.94
CA SER A 159 12.42 -35.60 -24.75
C SER A 159 13.93 -35.88 -24.82
N GLY A 160 14.77 -34.92 -24.41
CA GLY A 160 16.22 -35.04 -24.45
C GLY A 160 16.76 -35.67 -23.17
N ALA A 161 17.28 -36.89 -23.27
CA ALA A 161 17.92 -37.59 -22.16
C ALA A 161 19.45 -37.44 -22.23
N LEU A 162 20.11 -37.26 -21.08
CA LEU A 162 21.58 -37.30 -21.00
C LEU A 162 22.01 -38.68 -20.53
N ASP A 163 22.58 -39.48 -21.41
CA ASP A 163 22.87 -40.88 -21.17
C ASP A 163 24.37 -41.15 -21.05
N PHE A 164 24.82 -41.51 -19.86
CA PHE A 164 26.22 -41.77 -19.53
C PHE A 164 26.62 -43.25 -19.66
N ASN A 165 25.73 -44.15 -20.08
CA ASN A 165 25.92 -45.59 -20.01
C ASN A 165 27.21 -46.14 -20.62
N GLY A 166 27.61 -45.66 -21.80
CA GLY A 166 28.82 -46.14 -22.45
C GLY A 166 30.11 -45.56 -21.86
N ALA A 167 30.03 -44.46 -21.09
CA ALA A 167 31.16 -43.83 -20.42
C ALA A 167 31.63 -44.61 -19.16
N LEU A 168 30.82 -45.55 -18.66
CA LEU A 168 30.99 -46.19 -17.35
C LEU A 168 31.87 -47.45 -17.32
N LYS A 169 32.61 -47.81 -18.39
CA LYS A 169 33.45 -49.03 -18.40
C LYS A 169 34.75 -48.84 -17.60
N PRO A 170 34.94 -49.47 -16.42
CA PRO A 170 36.19 -49.38 -15.68
C PRO A 170 37.09 -50.57 -16.04
N ALA A 171 38.28 -50.32 -16.57
CA ALA A 171 39.33 -51.35 -16.60
C ALA A 171 40.15 -51.37 -15.29
N SER A 172 40.20 -50.28 -14.49
CA SER A 172 41.04 -50.24 -13.27
C SER A 172 40.87 -49.04 -12.31
N GLY A 173 39.79 -48.22 -12.36
CA GLY A 173 39.69 -47.06 -11.45
C GLY A 173 38.39 -46.25 -11.52
N ILE A 174 38.29 -45.22 -10.68
CA ILE A 174 37.13 -44.30 -10.55
C ILE A 174 36.98 -43.51 -11.87
N ALA A 175 35.89 -43.73 -12.60
CA ALA A 175 35.54 -42.89 -13.74
C ALA A 175 34.87 -41.60 -13.25
N LEU A 176 35.50 -40.45 -13.53
CA LEU A 176 34.96 -39.11 -13.28
C LEU A 176 34.40 -38.56 -14.60
N THR A 177 33.13 -38.15 -14.58
CA THR A 177 32.49 -37.44 -15.70
C THR A 177 32.21 -36.01 -15.29
N TYR A 178 32.81 -35.04 -15.99
CA TYR A 178 32.70 -33.63 -15.64
C TYR A 178 31.67 -32.88 -16.48
N VAL A 179 30.86 -32.07 -15.81
CA VAL A 179 29.97 -31.04 -16.35
C VAL A 179 30.51 -29.69 -15.88
N SER A 180 31.01 -28.86 -16.80
CA SER A 180 31.57 -27.55 -16.48
C SER A 180 30.65 -26.45 -16.99
N VAL A 181 30.23 -25.54 -16.11
CA VAL A 181 29.35 -24.41 -16.46
C VAL A 181 30.03 -23.13 -15.97
N ASN A 182 30.51 -22.29 -16.88
CA ASN A 182 31.24 -21.07 -16.54
C ASN A 182 30.32 -20.01 -15.90
N ALA A 183 30.93 -18.98 -15.29
CA ALA A 183 30.20 -17.89 -14.65
C ALA A 183 29.20 -17.23 -15.61
N GLY A 184 27.96 -17.04 -15.16
CA GLY A 184 26.88 -16.48 -15.99
C GLY A 184 26.30 -17.43 -17.05
N ALA A 185 26.79 -18.67 -17.16
CA ALA A 185 26.21 -19.71 -18.00
C ALA A 185 25.23 -20.60 -17.21
N ARG A 186 24.34 -21.29 -17.92
CA ARG A 186 23.31 -22.17 -17.37
C ARG A 186 23.18 -23.46 -18.17
N LEU A 187 23.06 -24.60 -17.50
CA LEU A 187 22.72 -25.88 -18.10
C LEU A 187 21.38 -26.36 -17.53
N GLU A 188 20.41 -26.73 -18.35
CA GLU A 188 19.13 -27.29 -17.93
C GLU A 188 18.94 -28.69 -18.47
N THR A 189 18.54 -29.62 -17.59
CA THR A 189 18.27 -31.01 -17.93
C THR A 189 16.83 -31.36 -17.55
N ASN A 190 15.91 -31.13 -18.49
CA ASN A 190 14.48 -31.35 -18.27
C ASN A 190 14.05 -32.80 -18.56
N GLY A 191 14.78 -33.51 -19.43
CA GLY A 191 14.64 -34.97 -19.60
C GLY A 191 15.52 -35.77 -18.62
N PRO A 192 15.44 -37.11 -18.63
CA PRO A 192 16.10 -37.95 -17.65
C PRO A 192 17.62 -38.02 -17.86
N LEU A 193 18.36 -38.03 -16.75
CA LEU A 193 19.75 -38.46 -16.65
C LEU A 193 19.77 -39.99 -16.55
N VAL A 194 20.42 -40.66 -17.51
CA VAL A 194 20.44 -42.12 -17.62
C VAL A 194 21.85 -42.66 -17.34
N ALA A 195 21.92 -43.65 -16.45
CA ALA A 195 23.12 -44.45 -16.15
C ALA A 195 22.73 -45.92 -15.87
N ASP A 196 21.85 -46.45 -16.71
CA ASP A 196 21.43 -47.85 -16.73
C ASP A 196 22.31 -48.75 -17.64
N SER A 197 23.30 -49.46 -17.10
CA SER A 197 23.94 -50.55 -17.85
C SER A 197 23.83 -51.89 -17.12
N ALA A 198 23.36 -52.89 -17.87
CA ALA A 198 23.27 -54.29 -17.50
C ALA A 198 24.64 -55.02 -17.43
N ALA A 199 25.76 -54.30 -17.50
CA ALA A 199 27.09 -54.89 -17.68
C ALA A 199 27.96 -54.87 -16.41
N GLY A 200 27.64 -55.75 -15.45
CA GLY A 200 28.56 -56.54 -14.59
C GLY A 200 29.76 -55.93 -13.81
N GLY A 201 30.11 -54.65 -13.89
CA GLY A 201 31.30 -54.09 -13.22
C GLY A 201 31.01 -53.41 -11.88
N ALA A 202 31.71 -53.80 -10.81
CA ALA A 202 31.54 -53.26 -9.45
C ALA A 202 32.16 -51.87 -9.20
N GLY A 203 32.37 -51.05 -10.23
CA GLY A 203 32.98 -49.71 -10.09
C GLY A 203 31.96 -48.61 -9.77
N THR A 204 32.22 -47.78 -8.78
CA THR A 204 31.47 -46.52 -8.53
C THR A 204 31.92 -45.43 -9.50
N ALA A 205 31.01 -44.97 -10.35
CA ALA A 205 31.19 -43.77 -11.15
C ALA A 205 30.85 -42.51 -10.36
N ARG A 206 31.43 -41.36 -10.72
CA ARG A 206 31.15 -40.07 -10.08
C ARG A 206 30.83 -38.99 -11.10
N LEU A 207 29.82 -38.19 -10.80
CA LEU A 207 29.41 -37.05 -11.60
C LEU A 207 29.97 -35.79 -10.95
N CYS A 208 30.73 -34.97 -11.67
CA CYS A 208 31.34 -33.76 -11.12
C CYS A 208 30.80 -32.52 -11.84
N LYS A 209 30.34 -31.53 -11.09
CA LYS A 209 30.01 -30.18 -11.56
C LYS A 209 31.17 -29.24 -11.24
N GLU A 210 31.70 -28.55 -12.25
CA GLU A 210 32.73 -27.51 -12.13
C GLU A 210 32.22 -26.16 -12.70
N GLY A 211 32.94 -25.07 -12.41
CA GLY A 211 32.61 -23.72 -12.87
C GLY A 211 31.53 -23.03 -12.03
N GLU A 212 31.40 -21.70 -12.18
CA GLU A 212 30.59 -20.86 -11.28
C GLU A 212 29.11 -20.74 -11.68
N GLY A 213 28.72 -21.19 -12.88
CA GLY A 213 27.34 -21.10 -13.38
C GLY A 213 26.38 -22.12 -12.77
N ASP A 214 25.13 -22.12 -13.23
CA ASP A 214 24.06 -22.96 -12.69
C ASP A 214 23.83 -24.22 -13.51
N TRP A 215 23.65 -25.37 -12.85
CA TRP A 215 23.13 -26.58 -13.47
C TRP A 215 21.76 -26.95 -12.90
N VAL A 216 20.71 -26.75 -13.71
CA VAL A 216 19.33 -27.10 -13.43
C VAL A 216 19.04 -28.56 -13.82
N ILE A 217 18.52 -29.34 -12.88
CA ILE A 217 18.12 -30.74 -13.06
C ILE A 217 16.63 -30.85 -12.73
N GLY A 218 15.78 -31.00 -13.75
CA GLY A 218 14.32 -31.02 -13.61
C GLY A 218 13.66 -32.37 -13.89
N GLY A 219 14.33 -33.27 -14.62
CA GLY A 219 13.80 -34.59 -14.96
C GLY A 219 13.58 -35.52 -13.76
N THR A 220 12.70 -36.52 -13.90
CA THR A 220 12.56 -37.61 -12.92
C THR A 220 13.66 -38.64 -13.17
N ASN A 221 14.62 -38.75 -12.26
CA ASN A 221 15.85 -39.51 -12.49
C ASN A 221 15.90 -40.79 -11.65
N ASN A 222 15.20 -41.84 -12.09
CA ASN A 222 15.13 -43.11 -11.33
C ASN A 222 16.40 -43.97 -11.40
N ASN A 223 17.29 -43.71 -12.37
CA ASN A 223 18.40 -44.61 -12.71
C ASN A 223 19.80 -44.03 -12.38
N LEU A 224 19.89 -43.14 -11.38
CA LEU A 224 21.17 -42.55 -10.95
C LEU A 224 21.92 -43.37 -9.88
N SER A 225 21.38 -44.50 -9.44
CA SER A 225 21.92 -45.32 -8.35
C SER A 225 23.30 -45.93 -8.58
N ARG A 226 23.81 -45.90 -9.81
CA ARG A 226 25.17 -46.33 -10.17
C ARG A 226 26.23 -45.27 -9.95
N PHE A 227 25.84 -44.00 -9.89
CA PHE A 227 26.74 -42.96 -9.43
C PHE A 227 26.86 -43.05 -7.90
N GLY A 228 28.09 -43.05 -7.39
CA GLY A 228 28.32 -43.04 -5.94
C GLY A 228 27.91 -41.72 -5.32
N ASP A 229 28.33 -40.61 -5.94
CA ASP A 229 28.01 -39.24 -5.54
C ASP A 229 28.01 -38.25 -6.73
N LEU A 230 27.24 -37.16 -6.58
CA LEU A 230 27.37 -35.93 -7.38
C LEU A 230 28.27 -34.97 -6.65
N ARG A 231 29.41 -34.62 -7.24
CA ARG A 231 30.36 -33.66 -6.67
C ARG A 231 30.15 -32.27 -7.21
N VAL A 232 30.00 -31.28 -6.32
CA VAL A 232 29.90 -29.87 -6.69
C VAL A 232 31.22 -29.18 -6.34
N HIS A 233 31.98 -28.76 -7.34
CA HIS A 233 33.30 -28.11 -7.18
C HIS A 233 33.22 -26.58 -7.32
N GLY A 234 32.19 -26.05 -7.97
CA GLY A 234 31.93 -24.62 -8.19
C GLY A 234 30.45 -24.35 -8.49
N GLY A 235 29.95 -23.13 -8.30
CA GLY A 235 28.60 -22.69 -8.70
C GLY A 235 27.44 -23.46 -8.05
N ARG A 236 26.22 -23.38 -8.60
CA ARG A 236 25.04 -24.06 -8.02
C ARG A 236 24.53 -25.25 -8.84
N VAL A 237 23.97 -26.24 -8.15
CA VAL A 237 23.06 -27.25 -8.72
C VAL A 237 21.65 -26.87 -8.28
N VAL A 238 20.76 -26.66 -9.25
CA VAL A 238 19.38 -26.25 -9.07
C VAL A 238 18.48 -27.44 -9.37
N LEU A 239 17.66 -27.85 -8.42
CA LEU A 239 16.77 -29.00 -8.53
C LEU A 239 15.37 -28.49 -8.83
N ASP A 240 14.81 -28.87 -9.98
CA ASP A 240 13.49 -28.42 -10.45
C ASP A 240 12.41 -29.52 -10.32
N GLY A 241 12.67 -30.54 -9.49
CA GLY A 241 11.72 -31.62 -9.19
C GLY A 241 12.14 -32.51 -8.01
N SER A 242 11.18 -33.17 -7.36
CA SER A 242 11.41 -33.97 -6.13
C SER A 242 12.29 -35.21 -6.33
N ASN A 243 12.45 -35.68 -7.56
CA ASN A 243 13.26 -36.84 -7.88
C ASN A 243 14.37 -36.50 -8.88
N ALA A 244 14.82 -35.25 -8.87
CA ALA A 244 15.89 -34.77 -9.74
C ALA A 244 17.22 -35.50 -9.50
N LEU A 245 17.44 -36.09 -8.31
CA LEU A 245 18.68 -36.78 -7.96
C LEU A 245 18.56 -38.31 -7.90
N GLY A 246 17.36 -38.87 -8.02
CA GLY A 246 17.18 -40.31 -7.79
C GLY A 246 17.67 -40.73 -6.41
N SER A 247 18.61 -41.68 -6.35
CA SER A 247 19.25 -42.12 -5.11
C SER A 247 20.64 -41.50 -4.86
N LEU A 248 21.04 -40.49 -5.65
CA LEU A 248 22.39 -39.93 -5.61
C LEU A 248 22.64 -39.07 -4.37
N THR A 249 23.75 -39.31 -3.67
CA THR A 249 24.22 -38.41 -2.60
C THR A 249 24.98 -37.23 -3.21
N ILE A 250 24.79 -36.02 -2.70
CA ILE A 250 25.58 -34.86 -3.15
C ILE A 250 26.78 -34.67 -2.21
N THR A 251 27.98 -34.56 -2.78
CA THR A 251 29.22 -34.26 -2.07
C THR A 251 29.79 -32.92 -2.56
N ASN A 252 29.66 -31.85 -1.79
CA ASN A 252 30.26 -30.56 -2.19
C ASN A 252 31.75 -30.54 -1.80
N ASN A 253 32.66 -30.42 -2.79
CA ASN A 253 34.10 -30.70 -2.64
C ASN A 253 34.95 -29.46 -2.99
N PRO A 254 36.04 -29.11 -2.25
CA PRO A 254 37.00 -28.07 -2.63
C PRO A 254 37.52 -28.18 -4.06
N GLY A 255 37.05 -27.30 -4.95
CA GLY A 255 37.60 -27.17 -6.30
C GLY A 255 38.10 -25.77 -6.66
N SER A 256 37.47 -24.71 -6.16
CA SER A 256 37.83 -23.31 -6.48
C SER A 256 37.17 -22.33 -5.51
N SER A 257 37.61 -21.07 -5.50
CA SER A 257 37.12 -19.98 -4.64
C SER A 257 35.69 -19.49 -4.94
N GLY A 258 34.99 -20.10 -5.90
CA GLY A 258 33.61 -19.73 -6.23
C GLY A 258 32.60 -20.35 -5.26
N GLY A 259 31.52 -19.61 -4.95
CA GLY A 259 30.42 -20.10 -4.11
C GLY A 259 29.79 -21.37 -4.67
N ARG A 260 29.40 -22.31 -3.80
CA ARG A 260 28.93 -23.65 -4.18
C ARG A 260 27.59 -23.97 -3.55
N GLY A 261 26.58 -24.26 -4.36
CA GLY A 261 25.20 -24.37 -3.86
C GLY A 261 24.46 -25.63 -4.30
N VAL A 262 23.57 -26.13 -3.44
CA VAL A 262 22.49 -27.06 -3.81
C VAL A 262 21.17 -26.39 -3.47
N VAL A 263 20.36 -26.05 -4.47
CA VAL A 263 19.10 -25.33 -4.26
C VAL A 263 17.94 -26.00 -4.97
N ILE A 264 16.72 -25.81 -4.48
CA ILE A 264 15.48 -26.29 -5.13
C ILE A 264 14.72 -25.08 -5.69
N ALA A 265 14.28 -25.12 -6.95
CA ALA A 265 13.58 -23.99 -7.58
C ALA A 265 12.05 -24.16 -7.60
N ARG A 266 11.55 -25.39 -7.79
CA ARG A 266 10.11 -25.63 -7.98
C ARG A 266 9.36 -25.74 -6.65
N PRO A 267 8.33 -24.91 -6.39
CA PRO A 267 7.43 -25.10 -5.24
C PRO A 267 6.83 -26.52 -5.23
N GLY A 268 6.78 -27.13 -4.04
CA GLY A 268 6.33 -28.51 -3.82
C GLY A 268 7.40 -29.57 -4.03
N ALA A 269 8.59 -29.22 -4.54
CA ALA A 269 9.67 -30.18 -4.72
C ALA A 269 10.38 -30.51 -3.39
N SER A 270 10.81 -31.77 -3.25
CA SER A 270 11.51 -32.26 -2.04
C SER A 270 12.71 -33.14 -2.37
N VAL A 271 13.82 -33.01 -1.64
CA VAL A 271 15.02 -33.84 -1.78
C VAL A 271 15.19 -34.73 -0.56
N ALA A 272 15.07 -36.04 -0.74
CA ALA A 272 15.28 -37.02 0.32
C ALA A 272 16.73 -37.50 0.45
N ASN A 273 17.55 -37.25 -0.56
CA ASN A 273 18.94 -37.67 -0.58
C ASN A 273 19.78 -36.89 0.44
N PRO A 274 20.78 -37.53 1.08
CA PRO A 274 21.74 -36.81 1.89
C PRO A 274 22.54 -35.78 1.07
N VAL A 275 22.75 -34.60 1.66
CA VAL A 275 23.64 -33.55 1.13
C VAL A 275 24.83 -33.44 2.07
N ASN A 276 26.02 -33.79 1.59
CA ASN A 276 27.25 -33.77 2.37
C ASN A 276 28.18 -32.67 1.86
N PHE A 277 28.41 -31.67 2.68
CA PHE A 277 29.45 -30.67 2.46
C PHE A 277 30.77 -31.21 3.04
N THR A 278 31.82 -31.22 2.22
CA THR A 278 33.16 -31.65 2.63
C THR A 278 34.08 -30.44 2.77
N ASN A 279 35.03 -30.54 3.69
CA ASN A 279 35.95 -29.44 4.00
C ASN A 279 36.71 -28.98 2.76
N GLY A 280 36.67 -27.69 2.48
CA GLY A 280 37.46 -27.07 1.43
C GLY A 280 38.43 -26.00 1.90
N ALA A 281 39.25 -25.52 0.96
CA ALA A 281 40.12 -24.36 1.17
C ALA A 281 39.30 -23.17 1.70
N ALA A 282 39.92 -22.37 2.57
CA ALA A 282 39.31 -21.48 3.56
C ALA A 282 38.49 -20.26 3.05
N ALA A 283 37.93 -20.28 1.85
CA ALA A 283 37.30 -19.10 1.24
C ALA A 283 36.13 -19.40 0.29
N ALA A 284 35.41 -20.51 0.47
CA ALA A 284 34.34 -20.90 -0.44
C ALA A 284 33.05 -21.20 0.32
N THR A 285 32.11 -20.27 0.25
CA THR A 285 30.78 -20.38 0.86
C THR A 285 30.02 -21.58 0.27
N ALA A 286 29.64 -22.50 1.15
CA ALA A 286 28.78 -23.63 0.84
C ALA A 286 27.32 -23.25 1.11
N MET A 287 26.42 -23.43 0.15
CA MET A 287 25.02 -23.03 0.25
C MET A 287 24.06 -24.23 0.06
N VAL A 288 22.99 -24.27 0.84
CA VAL A 288 21.83 -25.15 0.65
C VAL A 288 20.54 -24.34 0.78
N GLY A 289 19.54 -24.55 -0.08
CA GLY A 289 18.34 -23.70 0.02
C GLY A 289 17.30 -23.83 -1.08
N GLY A 290 16.51 -22.76 -1.24
CA GLY A 290 15.45 -22.66 -2.23
C GLY A 290 15.49 -21.35 -3.01
N LEU A 291 15.33 -21.44 -4.34
CA LEU A 291 15.13 -20.30 -5.23
C LEU A 291 13.66 -20.00 -5.50
N ASN A 292 12.75 -20.79 -4.92
CA ASN A 292 11.32 -20.56 -5.03
C ASN A 292 10.96 -19.21 -4.39
N THR A 293 10.24 -18.35 -5.10
CA THR A 293 9.72 -17.07 -4.57
C THR A 293 8.29 -17.17 -4.04
N THR A 294 7.70 -18.37 -4.15
CA THR A 294 6.40 -18.72 -3.59
C THR A 294 6.40 -20.18 -3.13
N GLY A 295 5.44 -20.57 -2.31
CA GLY A 295 5.26 -21.94 -1.85
C GLY A 295 6.45 -22.50 -1.06
N THR A 296 6.52 -23.83 -0.98
CA THR A 296 7.46 -24.53 -0.08
C THR A 296 8.28 -25.58 -0.83
N VAL A 297 9.57 -25.65 -0.55
CA VAL A 297 10.46 -26.76 -0.95
C VAL A 297 11.01 -27.44 0.30
N ALA A 298 11.44 -28.70 0.19
CA ALA A 298 11.90 -29.45 1.35
C ALA A 298 13.20 -30.25 1.13
N PHE A 299 14.07 -30.27 2.12
CA PHE A 299 15.17 -31.22 2.25
C PHE A 299 14.81 -32.19 3.37
N THR A 300 14.47 -33.44 3.03
CA THR A 300 14.10 -34.47 4.01
C THR A 300 15.25 -35.41 4.35
N GLY A 301 16.30 -35.43 3.53
CA GLY A 301 17.55 -36.12 3.82
C GLY A 301 18.44 -35.39 4.83
N ARG A 302 19.42 -36.10 5.39
CA ARG A 302 20.46 -35.52 6.26
C ARG A 302 21.26 -34.46 5.52
N VAL A 303 21.55 -33.33 6.17
CA VAL A 303 22.51 -32.32 5.67
C VAL A 303 23.75 -32.34 6.55
N SER A 304 24.88 -32.77 6.01
CA SER A 304 26.16 -32.78 6.74
C SER A 304 26.96 -31.53 6.40
N LEU A 305 27.23 -30.66 7.37
CA LEU A 305 27.91 -29.39 7.20
C LEU A 305 29.42 -29.56 6.97
N ALA A 306 30.02 -28.63 6.23
CA ALA A 306 31.47 -28.53 6.17
C ALA A 306 32.01 -28.13 7.55
N SER A 307 33.13 -28.71 7.97
CA SER A 307 33.82 -28.27 9.18
C SER A 307 34.64 -27.02 8.86
N ALA A 308 34.60 -26.02 9.73
CA ALA A 308 35.43 -24.83 9.57
C ALA A 308 36.92 -25.22 9.59
N GLY A 309 37.72 -24.53 8.75
CA GLY A 309 39.18 -24.59 8.80
C GLY A 309 39.70 -24.05 10.14
N THR A 310 40.99 -24.25 10.43
CA THR A 310 41.64 -23.77 11.66
C THR A 310 41.80 -22.24 11.72
N ASP A 311 41.48 -21.53 10.64
CA ASP A 311 41.65 -20.09 10.54
C ASP A 311 40.37 -19.39 11.00
N ALA A 312 40.53 -18.39 11.87
CA ALA A 312 39.48 -17.70 12.62
C ALA A 312 38.40 -16.96 11.78
N GLY A 313 38.37 -17.13 10.47
CA GLY A 313 37.29 -16.72 9.58
C GLY A 313 36.33 -17.89 9.34
N LEU A 314 35.44 -18.12 10.30
CA LEU A 314 34.50 -19.25 10.30
C LEU A 314 33.44 -19.09 9.19
N GLU A 315 33.63 -19.70 8.03
CA GLU A 315 32.57 -19.81 7.02
C GLU A 315 31.59 -20.92 7.42
N ALA A 316 30.49 -20.52 8.04
CA ALA A 316 29.33 -21.39 8.24
C ALA A 316 28.71 -21.80 6.89
N THR A 317 28.01 -22.94 6.87
CA THR A 317 27.24 -23.32 5.67
C THR A 317 26.01 -22.40 5.59
N GLU A 318 25.83 -21.79 4.43
CA GLU A 318 24.74 -20.88 4.14
C GLU A 318 23.43 -21.66 3.88
N PHE A 319 22.37 -21.29 4.59
CA PHE A 319 21.02 -21.77 4.41
C PHE A 319 20.19 -20.64 3.82
N PHE A 320 19.70 -20.83 2.59
CA PHE A 320 19.11 -19.74 1.80
C PHE A 320 17.64 -19.99 1.46
N ALA A 321 16.81 -18.95 1.53
CA ALA A 321 15.48 -18.92 0.94
C ALA A 321 15.24 -17.58 0.24
N ALA A 322 14.80 -17.62 -1.01
CA ALA A 322 14.43 -16.42 -1.76
C ALA A 322 13.19 -15.73 -1.16
N GLU A 323 13.04 -14.43 -1.40
CA GLU A 323 11.90 -13.65 -0.93
C GLU A 323 10.57 -14.28 -1.36
N GLY A 324 9.62 -14.39 -0.42
CA GLY A 324 8.33 -15.08 -0.61
C GLY A 324 8.39 -16.61 -0.60
N GLY A 325 9.59 -17.20 -0.65
CA GLY A 325 9.81 -18.65 -0.58
C GLY A 325 9.91 -19.22 0.82
N THR A 326 9.53 -20.50 0.97
CA THR A 326 9.80 -21.30 2.17
C THR A 326 10.65 -22.53 1.85
N VAL A 327 11.65 -22.82 2.69
CA VAL A 327 12.51 -24.01 2.62
C VAL A 327 12.45 -24.77 3.94
N VAL A 328 12.07 -26.04 3.91
CA VAL A 328 11.93 -26.88 5.11
C VAL A 328 13.04 -27.93 5.15
N PHE A 329 13.80 -27.98 6.23
CA PHE A 329 14.80 -29.01 6.50
C PHE A 329 14.25 -29.97 7.55
N ARG A 330 13.80 -31.15 7.09
CA ARG A 330 13.25 -32.22 7.95
C ARG A 330 14.29 -33.21 8.42
N GLY A 331 15.34 -33.41 7.63
CA GLY A 331 16.45 -34.28 8.01
C GLY A 331 17.34 -33.61 9.07
N VAL A 332 18.13 -34.43 9.76
CA VAL A 332 19.13 -33.95 10.71
C VAL A 332 20.20 -33.13 9.99
N ILE A 333 20.47 -31.93 10.48
CA ILE A 333 21.63 -31.11 10.16
C ILE A 333 22.72 -31.45 11.17
N ALA A 334 23.88 -31.88 10.69
CA ALA A 334 24.96 -32.37 11.56
C ALA A 334 26.32 -31.98 11.02
N ASN A 335 27.33 -31.96 11.90
CA ASN A 335 28.72 -31.89 11.45
C ASN A 335 29.03 -33.11 10.55
N ASN A 336 29.83 -32.91 9.52
CA ASN A 336 30.38 -34.03 8.76
C ASN A 336 31.39 -34.80 9.64
N HIS A 337 31.08 -36.05 9.99
CA HIS A 337 31.71 -36.84 11.06
C HIS A 337 33.18 -37.27 10.86
N ASN A 338 33.94 -36.68 9.93
CA ASN A 338 35.27 -37.20 9.61
C ASN A 338 36.46 -36.38 10.14
N THR A 339 36.36 -35.73 11.29
CA THR A 339 37.54 -35.08 11.85
C THR A 339 37.72 -35.36 13.33
N THR A 340 38.69 -36.22 13.61
CA THR A 340 39.46 -36.46 14.84
C THR A 340 40.08 -35.17 15.44
N ALA A 341 39.64 -33.98 15.04
CA ALA A 341 40.33 -32.70 15.24
C ALA A 341 39.46 -31.59 15.86
N GLY A 342 38.32 -31.91 16.48
CA GLY A 342 37.50 -30.91 17.17
C GLY A 342 36.95 -29.79 16.27
N ARG A 343 36.92 -30.00 14.94
CA ARG A 343 36.41 -29.02 13.98
C ARG A 343 34.89 -29.05 13.99
N GLN A 344 34.30 -27.87 14.11
CA GLN A 344 32.85 -27.68 14.29
C GLN A 344 32.28 -26.99 13.04
N GLY A 345 31.10 -27.42 12.60
CA GLY A 345 30.31 -26.76 11.56
C GLY A 345 29.26 -25.84 12.18
N GLY A 346 28.95 -24.75 11.48
CA GLY A 346 27.91 -23.77 11.84
C GLY A 346 26.98 -23.48 10.66
N VAL A 347 25.89 -22.78 10.96
CA VAL A 347 24.84 -22.42 9.99
C VAL A 347 24.71 -20.91 9.88
N ASP A 348 24.71 -20.38 8.65
CA ASP A 348 24.38 -18.98 8.37
C ASP A 348 23.08 -18.92 7.56
N LYS A 349 21.99 -18.46 8.17
CA LYS A 349 20.74 -18.20 7.45
C LYS A 349 20.78 -16.83 6.76
N THR A 350 20.64 -16.85 5.44
CA THR A 350 20.60 -15.68 4.54
C THR A 350 19.33 -15.67 3.68
N GLY A 351 19.16 -14.62 2.86
CA GLY A 351 17.99 -14.44 2.00
C GLY A 351 16.74 -14.00 2.76
N ALA A 352 15.87 -13.24 2.10
CA ALA A 352 14.68 -12.65 2.73
C ALA A 352 13.55 -13.67 3.03
N GLY A 353 13.61 -14.88 2.44
CA GLY A 353 12.60 -15.91 2.64
C GLY A 353 12.66 -16.62 4.00
N THR A 354 11.81 -17.64 4.14
CA THR A 354 11.65 -18.44 5.35
C THR A 354 12.40 -19.77 5.25
N VAL A 355 13.22 -20.09 6.25
CA VAL A 355 13.79 -21.42 6.45
C VAL A 355 13.17 -22.04 7.70
N ILE A 356 12.86 -23.34 7.67
CA ILE A 356 12.27 -24.08 8.79
C ILE A 356 13.16 -25.28 9.12
N PHE A 357 13.58 -25.41 10.37
CA PHE A 357 14.29 -26.58 10.90
C PHE A 357 13.34 -27.45 11.70
N GLU A 358 13.06 -28.66 11.21
CA GLU A 358 12.19 -29.65 11.89
C GLU A 358 13.00 -30.81 12.51
N GLY A 359 14.28 -30.95 12.15
CA GLY A 359 15.15 -32.04 12.63
C GLY A 359 15.82 -31.78 13.99
N ASP A 360 16.18 -32.87 14.67
CA ASP A 360 17.00 -32.89 15.89
C ASP A 360 18.48 -32.69 15.51
N ASN A 361 18.87 -31.44 15.32
CA ASN A 361 20.16 -31.06 14.75
C ASN A 361 21.31 -31.15 15.76
N THR A 362 22.51 -31.48 15.27
CA THR A 362 23.68 -31.82 16.12
C THR A 362 24.98 -31.09 15.76
N TYR A 363 24.91 -30.09 14.86
CA TYR A 363 26.05 -29.22 14.57
C TYR A 363 26.36 -28.30 15.76
N SER A 364 27.61 -27.85 15.92
CA SER A 364 28.09 -27.36 17.22
C SER A 364 28.61 -25.93 17.26
N LEU A 365 28.92 -25.28 16.13
CA LEU A 365 29.48 -23.93 16.10
C LEU A 365 28.43 -22.82 16.30
N GLY A 366 27.14 -23.18 16.31
CA GLY A 366 26.02 -22.24 16.42
C GLY A 366 25.40 -21.86 15.07
N THR A 367 24.43 -20.96 15.14
CA THR A 367 23.62 -20.49 14.01
C THR A 367 23.64 -18.97 13.97
N ARG A 368 23.93 -18.35 12.82
CA ARG A 368 23.74 -16.92 12.61
C ARG A 368 22.56 -16.69 11.67
N VAL A 369 21.73 -15.70 11.96
CA VAL A 369 20.56 -15.35 11.13
C VAL A 369 20.71 -13.90 10.71
N SER A 370 21.08 -13.66 9.45
CA SER A 370 21.37 -12.30 8.96
C SER A 370 20.23 -11.66 8.19
N ALA A 371 19.30 -12.45 7.63
CA ALA A 371 18.14 -11.96 6.90
C ALA A 371 16.97 -12.96 6.89
N GLY A 372 15.77 -12.43 6.66
CA GLY A 372 14.53 -13.20 6.52
C GLY A 372 14.07 -13.84 7.83
N THR A 373 13.46 -15.03 7.71
CA THR A 373 12.89 -15.75 8.88
C THR A 373 13.49 -17.16 9.02
N LEU A 374 13.86 -17.55 10.24
CA LEU A 374 14.24 -18.92 10.61
C LEU A 374 13.27 -19.46 11.67
N LEU A 375 12.55 -20.54 11.36
CA LEU A 375 11.63 -21.19 12.30
C LEU A 375 12.21 -22.51 12.80
N PHE A 376 12.27 -22.67 14.12
CA PHE A 376 12.66 -23.91 14.79
C PHE A 376 11.39 -24.67 15.18
N ASN A 377 11.08 -25.76 14.48
CA ASN A 377 9.85 -26.54 14.62
C ASN A 377 10.12 -28.03 14.89
N ASN A 378 11.28 -28.36 15.49
CA ASN A 378 11.59 -29.72 15.90
C ASN A 378 10.68 -30.19 17.04
N THR A 379 10.42 -31.50 17.09
CA THR A 379 9.60 -32.12 18.14
C THR A 379 10.42 -32.69 19.31
N ALA A 380 11.73 -32.90 19.14
CA ALA A 380 12.64 -33.41 20.15
C ALA A 380 14.06 -32.81 19.97
N GLY A 381 14.92 -32.95 20.97
CA GLY A 381 16.31 -32.46 20.88
C GLY A 381 16.43 -30.94 20.64
N SER A 382 17.45 -30.53 19.89
CA SER A 382 17.70 -29.12 19.53
C SER A 382 17.60 -28.90 18.03
N ALA A 383 16.78 -27.97 17.55
CA ALA A 383 16.78 -27.59 16.15
C ALA A 383 18.00 -26.75 15.74
N ALA A 384 18.79 -26.23 16.68
CA ALA A 384 19.98 -25.44 16.37
C ALA A 384 21.30 -26.10 16.83
N GLY A 385 21.24 -27.34 17.32
CA GLY A 385 22.36 -27.95 18.05
C GLY A 385 22.65 -27.26 19.39
N PRO A 386 23.79 -27.56 20.04
CA PRO A 386 24.17 -26.97 21.32
C PRO A 386 24.77 -25.56 21.23
N GLY A 387 25.15 -25.09 20.04
CA GLY A 387 25.75 -23.76 19.86
C GLY A 387 24.71 -22.63 19.90
N ASP A 388 25.18 -21.41 20.13
CA ASP A 388 24.32 -20.22 20.23
C ASP A 388 23.67 -19.86 18.89
N VAL A 389 22.52 -19.20 18.95
CA VAL A 389 21.80 -18.64 17.80
C VAL A 389 21.91 -17.11 17.86
N ILE A 390 22.71 -16.54 16.97
CA ILE A 390 22.95 -15.11 16.85
C ILE A 390 21.96 -14.52 15.84
N VAL A 391 21.08 -13.65 16.29
CA VAL A 391 20.04 -13.01 15.47
C VAL A 391 20.52 -11.63 15.05
N GLY A 392 20.71 -11.37 13.75
CA GLY A 392 20.99 -10.05 13.20
C GLY A 392 19.71 -9.23 13.01
N GLU A 393 19.58 -8.54 11.87
CA GLU A 393 18.35 -7.85 11.45
C GLU A 393 17.38 -8.85 10.80
N ALA A 394 16.95 -9.85 11.57
CA ALA A 394 16.18 -10.97 11.08
C ALA A 394 15.17 -11.47 12.13
N THR A 395 14.30 -12.39 11.70
CA THR A 395 13.32 -13.03 12.58
C THR A 395 13.70 -14.48 12.87
N VAL A 396 13.71 -14.87 14.15
CA VAL A 396 13.72 -16.27 14.58
C VAL A 396 12.41 -16.62 15.26
N GLY A 397 11.92 -17.85 15.11
CA GLY A 397 10.64 -18.24 15.69
C GLY A 397 10.42 -19.74 15.72
N GLY A 398 9.15 -20.14 15.78
CA GLY A 398 8.73 -21.54 15.75
C GLY A 398 8.28 -22.07 17.12
N ASN A 399 8.08 -23.38 17.22
CA ASN A 399 7.54 -24.07 18.40
C ASN A 399 8.40 -25.22 18.93
N GLY A 400 9.66 -25.25 18.49
CA GLY A 400 10.65 -26.26 18.84
C GLY A 400 11.50 -25.90 20.05
N ALA A 401 12.69 -26.48 20.11
CA ALA A 401 13.66 -26.28 21.17
C ALA A 401 15.06 -25.99 20.62
N ILE A 402 15.76 -25.06 21.29
CA ILE A 402 17.13 -24.64 21.04
C ILE A 402 17.92 -24.92 22.32
N SER A 403 18.99 -25.70 22.24
CA SER A 403 19.82 -25.97 23.42
C SER A 403 20.74 -24.81 23.78
N GLY A 404 21.28 -24.09 22.80
CA GLY A 404 22.15 -22.93 23.00
C GLY A 404 21.40 -21.66 23.43
N ALA A 405 22.15 -20.57 23.63
CA ALA A 405 21.57 -19.26 23.91
C ALA A 405 21.04 -18.61 22.63
N LEU A 406 19.95 -17.86 22.74
CA LEU A 406 19.57 -16.86 21.74
C LEU A 406 20.34 -15.57 22.05
N VAL A 407 21.06 -15.02 21.07
CA VAL A 407 21.84 -13.78 21.23
C VAL A 407 21.31 -12.74 20.25
N ALA A 408 20.74 -11.66 20.76
CA ALA A 408 20.20 -10.58 19.94
C ALA A 408 21.31 -9.65 19.41
N GLY A 409 21.25 -9.34 18.12
CA GLY A 409 22.17 -8.43 17.45
C GLY A 409 21.84 -6.96 17.65
N GLY A 410 20.58 -6.64 17.97
CA GLY A 410 20.08 -5.29 18.26
C GLY A 410 18.55 -5.24 18.25
N THR A 411 17.97 -4.04 18.31
CA THR A 411 16.51 -3.84 18.34
C THR A 411 15.77 -4.32 17.08
N ALA A 412 16.48 -4.43 15.95
CA ALA A 412 15.96 -5.01 14.71
C ALA A 412 15.90 -6.55 14.72
N SER A 413 16.47 -7.21 15.73
CA SER A 413 16.32 -8.66 15.93
C SER A 413 14.92 -8.97 16.44
N VAL A 414 14.22 -9.89 15.79
CA VAL A 414 12.88 -10.32 16.19
C VAL A 414 12.90 -11.78 16.62
N ILE A 415 12.35 -12.07 17.80
CA ILE A 415 12.07 -13.44 18.27
C ILE A 415 10.56 -13.59 18.33
N ALA A 416 10.00 -14.47 17.51
CA ALA A 416 8.56 -14.68 17.35
C ALA A 416 8.20 -16.14 17.64
N PRO A 417 8.02 -16.55 18.91
CA PRO A 417 7.49 -17.86 19.23
C PRO A 417 6.19 -18.12 18.46
N GLY A 418 6.13 -19.23 17.74
CA GLY A 418 4.98 -19.61 16.93
C GLY A 418 4.97 -19.08 15.47
N GLY A 419 5.61 -17.96 15.15
CA GLY A 419 5.81 -17.28 13.83
C GLY A 419 5.04 -17.64 12.54
N GLY A 420 3.85 -18.23 12.61
CA GLY A 420 2.94 -18.49 11.50
C GLY A 420 1.55 -18.02 11.87
N ALA A 421 0.76 -17.59 10.88
CA ALA A 421 -0.62 -17.15 11.11
C ALA A 421 -1.42 -18.25 11.85
N GLY A 422 -1.96 -17.93 13.04
CA GLY A 422 -2.82 -18.82 13.83
C GLY A 422 -2.13 -19.58 14.99
N CYS A 423 -0.98 -19.13 15.48
CA CYS A 423 -0.16 -19.86 16.46
C CYS A 423 -0.48 -19.60 17.94
N ALA A 424 -1.76 -19.69 18.31
CA ALA A 424 -2.14 -19.79 19.71
C ALA A 424 -1.57 -21.10 20.33
N GLY A 425 -0.95 -21.01 21.52
CA GLY A 425 -0.54 -22.14 22.36
C GLY A 425 0.85 -22.73 22.09
N ARG A 426 1.72 -22.05 21.35
CA ARG A 426 3.02 -22.59 20.93
C ARG A 426 4.20 -22.03 21.74
N VAL A 427 5.06 -22.92 22.23
CA VAL A 427 6.22 -22.55 23.05
C VAL A 427 7.51 -22.75 22.24
N LEU A 428 8.32 -21.69 22.11
CA LEU A 428 9.70 -21.82 21.69
C LEU A 428 10.57 -21.98 22.94
N ARG A 429 11.37 -23.05 23.01
CA ARG A 429 12.28 -23.29 24.14
C ARG A 429 13.70 -22.91 23.74
N ALA A 430 14.43 -22.22 24.60
CA ALA A 430 15.84 -21.91 24.41
C ALA A 430 16.66 -22.12 25.69
N GLY A 431 17.97 -22.28 25.55
CA GLY A 431 18.88 -22.41 26.70
C GLY A 431 18.96 -21.12 27.52
N ALA A 432 19.05 -19.98 26.85
CA ALA A 432 19.11 -18.64 27.45
C ALA A 432 18.70 -17.58 26.42
N LEU A 433 18.52 -16.33 26.85
CA LEU A 433 18.40 -15.17 25.95
C LEU A 433 19.34 -14.07 26.42
N ASP A 434 20.28 -13.68 25.57
CA ASP A 434 21.06 -12.45 25.71
C ASP A 434 20.42 -11.33 24.86
N ALA A 435 19.75 -10.41 25.55
CA ALA A 435 19.11 -9.23 25.00
C ALA A 435 19.84 -7.93 25.41
N ALA A 436 21.14 -8.00 25.74
CA ALA A 436 21.91 -6.84 26.17
C ALA A 436 21.96 -5.71 25.13
N ARG A 437 21.77 -6.02 23.84
CA ARG A 437 21.70 -5.07 22.72
C ARG A 437 20.28 -4.64 22.35
N GLY A 438 19.28 -5.15 23.09
CA GLY A 438 17.86 -5.01 22.79
C GLY A 438 17.35 -6.06 21.80
N VAL A 439 16.04 -6.32 21.83
CA VAL A 439 15.35 -7.30 20.97
C VAL A 439 13.85 -7.01 20.94
N THR A 440 13.20 -7.38 19.84
CA THR A 440 11.73 -7.42 19.75
C THR A 440 11.23 -8.85 19.92
N LEU A 441 10.36 -9.08 20.90
CA LEU A 441 9.67 -10.33 21.16
C LEU A 441 8.23 -10.23 20.61
N ARG A 442 7.92 -10.94 19.53
CA ARG A 442 6.56 -10.95 18.97
C ARG A 442 5.77 -12.11 19.57
N GLY A 443 4.66 -11.81 20.24
CA GLY A 443 3.80 -12.81 20.86
C GLY A 443 2.55 -12.19 21.46
N GLY A 444 1.40 -12.82 21.26
CA GLY A 444 0.09 -12.30 21.68
C GLY A 444 -0.69 -13.20 22.66
N PRO A 445 -1.75 -12.67 23.28
CA PRO A 445 -2.78 -13.42 23.99
C PRO A 445 -3.23 -14.65 23.20
N GLY A 446 -3.06 -15.84 23.75
CA GLY A 446 -3.34 -17.07 23.02
C GLY A 446 -2.25 -18.13 23.19
N GLY A 447 -1.10 -17.79 23.76
CA GLY A 447 -0.16 -18.78 24.31
C GLY A 447 1.15 -18.97 23.53
N ALA A 448 1.50 -18.05 22.63
CA ALA A 448 2.86 -17.97 22.12
C ALA A 448 3.80 -17.49 23.24
N ARG A 449 4.76 -18.33 23.66
CA ARG A 449 5.65 -18.05 24.80
C ARG A 449 7.09 -18.46 24.51
N LEU A 450 8.05 -17.67 25.00
CA LEU A 450 9.46 -18.04 25.03
C LEU A 450 9.83 -18.65 26.38
N ASP A 451 10.33 -19.88 26.38
CA ASP A 451 10.75 -20.61 27.56
C ASP A 451 12.26 -20.75 27.61
N LEU A 452 12.89 -20.07 28.56
CA LEU A 452 14.32 -20.08 28.75
C LEU A 452 14.66 -21.03 29.91
N ALA A 453 15.43 -22.08 29.63
CA ALA A 453 15.90 -22.99 30.67
C ALA A 453 16.90 -22.31 31.63
N GLY A 454 17.65 -21.33 31.14
CA GLY A 454 18.69 -20.60 31.84
C GLY A 454 18.38 -19.10 31.97
N THR A 455 19.39 -18.26 31.77
CA THR A 455 19.34 -16.83 32.11
C THR A 455 18.70 -15.99 31.01
N LEU A 456 17.86 -15.03 31.40
CA LEU A 456 17.50 -13.86 30.60
C LEU A 456 18.46 -12.71 30.97
N THR A 457 19.34 -12.33 30.06
CA THR A 457 20.27 -11.20 30.23
C THR A 457 19.70 -9.98 29.52
N GLY A 458 19.41 -8.93 30.28
CA GLY A 458 18.99 -7.62 29.77
C GLY A 458 20.16 -6.65 29.57
N GLY A 459 19.83 -5.37 29.39
CA GLY A 459 20.80 -4.29 29.18
C GLY A 459 20.34 -3.30 28.09
N GLY A 460 19.62 -3.80 27.09
CA GLY A 460 18.96 -3.01 26.05
C GLY A 460 17.44 -3.00 26.19
N ALA A 461 16.75 -2.39 25.22
CA ALA A 461 15.28 -2.36 25.18
C ALA A 461 14.70 -3.74 24.81
N LEU A 462 13.73 -4.20 25.59
CA LEU A 462 12.94 -5.41 25.34
C LEU A 462 11.55 -4.98 24.85
N VAL A 463 11.34 -5.01 23.54
CA VAL A 463 10.07 -4.60 22.94
C VAL A 463 9.19 -5.84 22.77
N PHE A 464 7.99 -5.83 23.33
CA PHE A 464 6.99 -6.87 23.12
C PHE A 464 6.01 -6.39 22.06
N ASP A 465 6.05 -7.03 20.89
CA ASP A 465 5.17 -6.73 19.76
C ASP A 465 3.91 -7.59 19.85
N PHE A 466 2.78 -6.92 20.12
CA PHE A 466 1.47 -7.52 20.29
C PHE A 466 0.63 -7.50 18.99
N ALA A 467 1.23 -7.28 17.81
CA ALA A 467 0.51 -7.26 16.54
C ALA A 467 -0.32 -8.54 16.27
N GLU A 468 0.04 -9.67 16.86
CA GLU A 468 -0.68 -10.95 16.74
C GLU A 468 -1.62 -11.24 17.92
N ALA A 469 -1.83 -10.27 18.81
CA ALA A 469 -2.78 -10.36 19.91
C ALA A 469 -4.23 -10.38 19.39
N PRO A 470 -5.11 -11.32 19.80
CA PRO A 470 -6.56 -11.17 19.65
C PRO A 470 -7.02 -9.81 20.16
N ALA A 471 -7.88 -9.18 19.36
CA ALA A 471 -8.35 -7.82 19.54
C ALA A 471 -9.21 -7.58 20.80
N SER A 472 -9.48 -8.60 21.63
CA SER A 472 -10.47 -8.53 22.71
C SER A 472 -10.05 -9.25 23.99
N ALA A 473 -8.81 -9.12 24.43
CA ALA A 473 -8.42 -9.64 25.73
C ALA A 473 -9.10 -8.82 26.86
N PRO A 474 -9.84 -9.45 27.78
CA PRO A 474 -10.50 -8.75 28.87
C PRO A 474 -9.48 -8.00 29.76
N PRO A 475 -9.81 -6.82 30.29
CA PRO A 475 -9.08 -6.21 31.39
C PRO A 475 -8.85 -7.20 32.54
N GLY A 476 -7.66 -7.18 33.12
CA GLY A 476 -7.21 -8.13 34.15
C GLY A 476 -6.60 -9.42 33.60
N THR A 477 -6.55 -9.62 32.27
CA THR A 477 -5.86 -10.77 31.69
C THR A 477 -4.35 -10.65 31.91
N LEU A 478 -3.75 -11.65 32.56
CA LEU A 478 -2.30 -11.74 32.72
C LEU A 478 -1.69 -12.53 31.56
N TRP A 479 -0.72 -11.94 30.87
CA TRP A 479 0.07 -12.62 29.83
C TRP A 479 1.47 -12.88 30.33
N THR A 480 1.99 -14.07 30.05
CA THR A 480 3.36 -14.45 30.42
C THR A 480 4.17 -14.74 29.15
N PRO A 481 4.65 -13.71 28.43
CA PRO A 481 5.35 -13.89 27.17
C PRO A 481 6.72 -14.59 27.31
N VAL A 482 7.36 -14.51 28.47
CA VAL A 482 8.68 -15.12 28.72
C VAL A 482 8.71 -15.79 30.08
N THR A 483 9.24 -17.02 30.13
CA THR A 483 9.70 -17.65 31.36
C THR A 483 11.21 -17.90 31.31
N PHE A 484 11.88 -17.82 32.46
CA PHE A 484 13.33 -18.00 32.57
C PHE A 484 13.75 -18.62 33.89
N GLY A 485 14.91 -19.28 33.91
CA GLY A 485 15.51 -19.83 35.13
C GLY A 485 16.10 -18.78 36.06
N ALA A 486 16.66 -17.70 35.49
CA ALA A 486 17.17 -16.54 36.22
C ALA A 486 17.13 -15.28 35.33
N ALA A 487 17.15 -14.09 35.93
CA ALA A 487 17.29 -12.82 35.21
C ALA A 487 18.54 -12.06 35.67
N GLN A 488 19.23 -11.43 34.73
CA GLN A 488 20.38 -10.56 34.98
C GLN A 488 20.20 -9.25 34.22
N ASN A 489 20.30 -8.11 34.92
CA ASN A 489 20.13 -6.77 34.32
C ASN A 489 18.79 -6.55 33.60
N VAL A 490 17.72 -7.19 34.09
CA VAL A 490 16.35 -7.02 33.58
C VAL A 490 15.55 -6.16 34.55
N SER A 491 14.97 -5.07 34.07
CA SER A 491 14.08 -4.20 34.84
C SER A 491 12.86 -3.79 34.02
N VAL A 492 11.75 -3.47 34.69
CA VAL A 492 10.51 -3.00 34.04
C VAL A 492 10.77 -1.77 33.15
N SER A 493 11.73 -0.91 33.52
CA SER A 493 12.13 0.26 32.74
C SER A 493 12.75 -0.06 31.36
N GLN A 494 13.13 -1.30 31.08
CA GLN A 494 13.61 -1.75 29.77
C GLN A 494 12.50 -2.33 28.89
N LEU A 495 11.34 -2.65 29.47
CA LEU A 495 10.24 -3.33 28.77
C LEU A 495 9.37 -2.29 28.06
N ARG A 496 9.03 -2.54 26.80
CA ARG A 496 8.15 -1.69 25.99
C ARG A 496 7.09 -2.56 25.35
N ALA A 497 5.85 -2.10 25.31
CA ALA A 497 4.83 -2.72 24.49
C ALA A 497 4.79 -1.98 23.15
N ALA A 498 4.64 -2.72 22.06
CA ALA A 498 4.43 -2.21 20.70
C ALA A 498 3.20 -2.91 20.10
N ASN A 499 2.49 -2.22 19.20
CA ASN A 499 1.33 -2.75 18.48
C ASN A 499 0.28 -3.41 19.40
N LEU A 500 0.04 -2.85 20.59
CA LEU A 500 -1.09 -3.27 21.41
C LEU A 500 -2.39 -3.05 20.63
N PRO A 501 -3.37 -4.00 20.69
CA PRO A 501 -4.68 -3.75 20.11
C PRO A 501 -5.27 -2.44 20.64
N ALA A 502 -5.98 -1.71 19.79
CA ALA A 502 -6.60 -0.44 20.17
C ALA A 502 -7.48 -0.62 21.43
N GLY A 503 -7.31 0.27 22.41
CA GLY A 503 -8.00 0.20 23.72
C GLY A 503 -7.42 -0.81 24.72
N VAL A 504 -6.34 -1.51 24.39
CA VAL A 504 -5.60 -2.36 25.33
C VAL A 504 -4.44 -1.56 25.90
N GLU A 505 -4.54 -1.16 27.16
CA GLU A 505 -3.40 -0.74 27.96
C GLU A 505 -2.94 -1.91 28.83
N GLY A 506 -1.73 -1.82 29.37
CA GLY A 506 -1.26 -2.78 30.35
C GLY A 506 0.10 -2.41 30.93
N ALA A 507 0.48 -3.11 31.98
CA ALA A 507 1.72 -2.89 32.68
C ALA A 507 2.56 -4.17 32.70
N PHE A 508 3.87 -4.02 32.50
CA PHE A 508 4.78 -5.13 32.71
C PHE A 508 5.14 -5.31 34.18
N ALA A 509 5.26 -6.58 34.58
CA ALA A 509 5.91 -6.99 35.81
C ALA A 509 7.06 -7.96 35.48
N VAL A 510 8.13 -7.87 36.26
CA VAL A 510 9.22 -8.85 36.24
C VAL A 510 9.18 -9.56 37.58
N THR A 511 8.98 -10.88 37.55
CA THR A 511 9.04 -11.73 38.74
C THR A 511 10.41 -12.43 38.83
N ALA A 512 10.56 -13.39 39.74
CA ALA A 512 11.78 -14.18 39.85
C ALA A 512 12.10 -15.01 38.58
N ASN A 513 11.07 -15.42 37.83
CA ASN A 513 11.19 -16.37 36.72
C ASN A 513 10.26 -16.06 35.52
N THR A 514 9.55 -14.93 35.53
CA THR A 514 8.64 -14.54 34.45
C THR A 514 8.75 -13.05 34.10
N ILE A 515 8.54 -12.72 32.83
CA ILE A 515 8.02 -11.40 32.44
C ILE A 515 6.54 -11.57 32.21
N GLU A 516 5.76 -10.70 32.82
CA GLU A 516 4.32 -10.68 32.75
C GLU A 516 3.83 -9.34 32.22
N PHE A 517 2.73 -9.35 31.47
CA PHE A 517 2.01 -8.17 31.02
C PHE A 517 0.56 -8.29 31.51
N LEU A 518 0.18 -7.45 32.47
CA LEU A 518 -1.18 -7.37 32.96
C LEU A 518 -1.96 -6.40 32.09
N VAL A 519 -2.95 -6.91 31.36
CA VAL A 519 -3.88 -6.09 30.57
C VAL A 519 -4.68 -5.22 31.53
N GLY A 520 -4.51 -3.91 31.43
CA GLY A 520 -5.32 -2.94 32.14
C GLY A 520 -6.69 -2.77 31.51
N ALA A 521 -7.62 -2.17 32.25
CA ALA A 521 -8.79 -1.55 31.64
C ALA A 521 -8.28 -0.30 30.92
N GLY A 522 -7.94 -0.42 29.64
CA GLY A 522 -7.49 0.71 28.86
C GLY A 522 -8.59 1.76 28.83
N ALA A 523 -8.21 3.03 28.98
CA ALA A 523 -9.03 4.10 28.42
C ALA A 523 -9.22 3.80 26.92
N PRO A 524 -10.41 4.05 26.34
CA PRO A 524 -10.64 3.78 24.93
C PRO A 524 -9.69 4.65 24.08
N VAL A 525 -8.68 4.01 23.46
CA VAL A 525 -7.70 4.67 22.59
C VAL A 525 -7.95 4.27 21.15
N ILE A 526 -8.29 5.28 20.34
CA ILE A 526 -8.38 5.25 18.88
C ILE A 526 -6.96 5.04 18.30
N PRO A 527 -6.75 4.16 17.31
CA PRO A 527 -5.41 3.88 16.80
C PRO A 527 -4.82 5.08 16.05
N SER A 528 -3.60 5.47 16.44
CA SER A 528 -2.74 6.45 15.79
C SER A 528 -1.47 5.75 15.25
N ASP A 529 -1.36 5.56 13.93
CA ASP A 529 -0.06 5.42 13.24
C ASP A 529 -0.15 6.12 11.86
N PRO A 530 0.78 7.03 11.49
CA PRO A 530 0.59 8.00 10.40
C PRO A 530 1.04 7.57 8.99
N LEU A 531 1.56 6.36 8.74
CA LEU A 531 2.27 6.07 7.47
C LEU A 531 1.93 4.78 6.70
N ALA A 532 0.83 4.09 7.02
CA ALA A 532 0.29 3.05 6.13
C ALA A 532 -1.22 3.26 5.91
N PRO A 533 -1.71 3.44 4.67
CA PRO A 533 -3.15 3.51 4.43
C PRO A 533 -3.75 2.15 4.80
N PRO A 534 -4.76 2.10 5.70
CA PRO A 534 -5.36 0.83 6.10
C PRO A 534 -5.98 0.15 4.88
N LEU A 535 -5.53 -1.08 4.62
CA LEU A 535 -6.27 -2.07 3.81
C LEU A 535 -7.59 -2.35 4.53
N GLY A 536 -8.59 -1.51 4.28
CA GLY A 536 -9.90 -1.55 4.92
C GLY A 536 -10.77 -0.31 4.71
N LEU A 537 -10.21 0.81 4.25
CA LEU A 537 -10.98 1.97 3.79
C LEU A 537 -10.66 2.24 2.33
N LYS A 538 -11.26 1.42 1.47
CA LYS A 538 -11.78 2.01 0.24
C LYS A 538 -12.87 2.98 0.67
N THR A 539 -12.58 4.28 0.58
CA THR A 539 -13.62 5.30 0.72
C THR A 539 -14.70 5.07 -0.35
N TYR A 540 -15.90 5.64 -0.22
CA TYR A 540 -16.92 5.52 -1.27
C TYR A 540 -16.39 5.91 -2.68
N THR A 541 -15.31 6.72 -2.72
CA THR A 541 -14.49 7.06 -3.89
C THR A 541 -13.68 5.90 -4.52
N ASP A 542 -13.28 4.88 -3.75
CA ASP A 542 -12.51 3.73 -4.26
C ASP A 542 -13.40 2.52 -4.64
N LEU A 543 -14.66 2.53 -4.21
CA LEU A 543 -15.69 1.55 -4.57
C LEU A 543 -16.62 2.07 -5.66
N GLY A 544 -16.50 3.32 -6.11
CA GLY A 544 -17.48 3.93 -7.01
C GLY A 544 -18.92 3.93 -6.45
N VAL A 545 -19.10 3.68 -5.15
CA VAL A 545 -20.44 3.60 -4.55
C VAL A 545 -20.76 4.97 -3.99
N MET A 546 -20.92 5.96 -4.85
CA MET A 546 -21.89 7.02 -4.60
C MET A 546 -22.82 7.04 -5.79
N VAL A 547 -24.11 6.90 -5.51
CA VAL A 547 -25.10 7.61 -6.30
C VAL A 547 -24.72 9.07 -6.10
N ASP A 548 -24.06 9.68 -7.09
CA ASP A 548 -23.82 11.11 -7.05
C ASP A 548 -25.19 11.79 -6.88
N GLU A 549 -25.34 12.65 -5.87
CA GLU A 549 -26.61 13.30 -5.53
C GLU A 549 -27.08 14.28 -6.61
N THR A 550 -26.32 14.44 -7.71
CA THR A 550 -26.80 15.03 -8.97
C THR A 550 -27.90 14.21 -9.66
N MET A 551 -28.06 12.93 -9.29
CA MET A 551 -29.14 12.07 -9.78
C MET A 551 -30.49 12.41 -9.13
N LEU A 552 -31.07 13.54 -9.53
CA LEU A 552 -32.46 13.87 -9.25
C LEU A 552 -33.35 12.91 -10.03
N ALA A 553 -33.99 11.97 -9.34
CA ALA A 553 -35.09 11.19 -9.89
C ALA A 553 -36.39 12.00 -9.70
N ALA A 554 -36.96 12.50 -10.80
CA ALA A 554 -38.26 13.17 -10.77
C ALA A 554 -39.32 12.34 -11.50
N GLU A 555 -40.48 12.16 -10.88
CA GLU A 555 -41.68 11.65 -11.56
C GLU A 555 -42.31 12.80 -12.35
N ILE A 556 -42.30 12.69 -13.67
CA ILE A 556 -42.89 13.72 -14.54
C ILE A 556 -44.38 13.42 -14.67
N ALA A 557 -45.21 14.22 -14.01
CA ALA A 557 -46.65 14.17 -14.17
C ALA A 557 -47.03 14.59 -15.60
N GLY A 558 -47.42 13.61 -16.42
CA GLY A 558 -48.11 13.71 -17.71
C GLY A 558 -47.99 15.04 -18.46
N GLY A 559 -46.92 15.20 -19.25
CA GLY A 559 -46.77 16.36 -20.14
C GLY A 559 -45.80 16.09 -21.29
N ALA A 560 -46.32 16.22 -22.51
CA ALA A 560 -45.68 16.21 -23.84
C ALA A 560 -44.23 15.68 -23.96
N THR A 561 -44.09 14.54 -24.63
CA THR A 561 -42.83 13.94 -25.09
C THR A 561 -42.05 14.91 -25.97
N PRO A 562 -40.82 15.35 -25.59
CA PRO A 562 -39.97 16.09 -26.52
C PRO A 562 -39.46 15.13 -27.62
N GLY A 563 -39.22 15.61 -28.84
CA GLY A 563 -38.80 14.78 -29.99
C GLY A 563 -37.28 14.63 -30.08
N GLY A 564 -36.76 13.40 -30.14
CA GLY A 564 -35.35 13.10 -30.38
C GLY A 564 -35.21 11.62 -30.67
N GLU A 565 -34.93 11.29 -31.93
CA GLU A 565 -34.81 9.93 -32.45
C GLU A 565 -33.34 9.51 -32.50
N ASP A 566 -33.02 8.37 -31.88
CA ASP A 566 -31.90 7.51 -32.23
C ASP A 566 -32.31 6.05 -31.97
N ALA A 567 -31.94 5.14 -32.88
CA ALA A 567 -32.44 3.76 -32.92
C ALA A 567 -31.85 2.88 -31.80
N ALA A 568 -32.67 2.01 -31.20
CA ALA A 568 -32.25 1.06 -30.17
C ALA A 568 -31.44 -0.10 -30.77
N GLY A 569 -30.40 -0.56 -30.05
CA GLY A 569 -29.67 -1.78 -30.38
C GLY A 569 -30.52 -3.05 -30.14
N PRO A 570 -30.16 -4.20 -30.75
CA PRO A 570 -30.92 -5.45 -30.67
C PRO A 570 -30.99 -6.08 -29.26
N ASP A 571 -30.24 -5.56 -28.29
CA ASP A 571 -30.19 -6.01 -26.89
C ASP A 571 -30.93 -5.07 -25.91
N GLY A 572 -31.66 -4.07 -26.43
CA GLY A 572 -32.37 -3.08 -25.60
C GLY A 572 -31.47 -1.98 -25.03
N THR A 573 -30.19 -1.93 -25.42
CA THR A 573 -29.26 -0.87 -25.03
C THR A 573 -29.28 0.30 -26.02
N ARG A 574 -28.85 1.48 -25.56
CA ARG A 574 -28.66 2.67 -26.39
C ARG A 574 -27.27 3.26 -26.18
N GLU A 575 -26.60 3.60 -27.27
CA GLU A 575 -25.30 4.25 -27.26
C GLU A 575 -25.44 5.75 -27.54
N PHE A 576 -24.62 6.55 -26.89
CA PHE A 576 -24.58 7.99 -27.04
C PHE A 576 -23.12 8.46 -27.15
N ALA A 577 -22.88 9.45 -28.01
CA ALA A 577 -21.57 10.07 -28.14
C ALA A 577 -21.29 11.02 -26.96
N MET A 578 -20.11 10.88 -26.36
CA MET A 578 -19.64 11.72 -25.27
C MET A 578 -19.05 13.05 -25.78
N ALA A 579 -18.77 14.00 -24.88
CA ALA A 579 -18.19 15.31 -25.23
C ALA A 579 -16.82 15.20 -25.88
N ASP A 580 -16.02 14.28 -25.38
CA ASP A 580 -14.71 13.95 -25.93
C ASP A 580 -14.86 13.16 -27.25
N ALA A 581 -14.28 13.69 -28.32
CA ALA A 581 -14.30 13.04 -29.63
C ALA A 581 -13.70 11.62 -29.56
N GLY A 582 -14.55 10.61 -29.81
CA GLY A 582 -14.16 9.20 -29.77
C GLY A 582 -14.59 8.45 -28.51
N ASN A 583 -15.20 9.09 -27.50
CA ASN A 583 -15.76 8.40 -26.35
C ASN A 583 -17.26 8.08 -26.56
N LYS A 584 -17.75 6.99 -25.96
CA LYS A 584 -19.16 6.59 -26.00
C LYS A 584 -19.69 6.19 -24.63
N LEU A 585 -20.96 6.48 -24.39
CA LEU A 585 -21.76 6.00 -23.26
C LEU A 585 -22.77 4.97 -23.77
N ARG A 586 -22.92 3.83 -23.10
CA ARG A 586 -24.00 2.87 -23.35
C ARG A 586 -24.88 2.78 -22.12
N LEU A 587 -26.18 2.95 -22.31
CA LEU A 587 -27.20 2.79 -21.28
C LEU A 587 -28.02 1.55 -21.58
N GLY A 588 -28.36 0.78 -20.56
CA GLY A 588 -29.26 -0.36 -20.67
C GLY A 588 -30.24 -0.42 -19.51
N LEU A 589 -31.44 -0.92 -19.80
CA LEU A 589 -32.51 -1.14 -18.82
C LEU A 589 -32.81 -2.64 -18.79
N GLY A 590 -32.43 -3.30 -17.69
CA GLY A 590 -32.41 -4.75 -17.60
C GLY A 590 -31.34 -5.41 -18.48
N GLY A 591 -31.16 -6.72 -18.29
CA GLY A 591 -30.31 -7.60 -19.10
C GLY A 591 -28.90 -7.09 -19.46
N THR A 592 -27.89 -7.41 -18.64
CA THR A 592 -26.50 -7.49 -19.15
C THR A 592 -26.12 -8.95 -19.43
N PRO A 593 -25.19 -9.23 -20.36
CA PRO A 593 -24.82 -10.61 -20.70
C PRO A 593 -24.09 -11.40 -19.61
N SER A 594 -23.57 -10.75 -18.55
CA SER A 594 -22.58 -11.37 -17.66
C SER A 594 -22.83 -11.27 -16.15
N ALA A 595 -23.80 -10.48 -15.67
CA ALA A 595 -24.04 -10.32 -14.23
C ALA A 595 -25.52 -10.48 -13.84
N ARG A 596 -25.83 -11.51 -13.03
CA ARG A 596 -27.19 -11.89 -12.58
C ARG A 596 -28.01 -10.75 -11.95
N TRP A 597 -27.39 -9.72 -11.39
CA TRP A 597 -28.06 -8.59 -10.73
C TRP A 597 -28.66 -7.58 -11.70
N PHE A 598 -27.94 -7.26 -12.79
CA PHE A 598 -28.41 -6.37 -13.85
C PHE A 598 -29.41 -7.05 -14.79
N ALA A 599 -29.66 -8.35 -14.63
CA ALA A 599 -30.70 -9.09 -15.36
C ALA A 599 -32.12 -8.76 -14.89
N GLN A 600 -32.27 -8.06 -13.76
CA GLN A 600 -33.55 -7.58 -13.26
C GLN A 600 -34.12 -6.52 -14.24
N PRO A 601 -35.40 -6.63 -14.67
CA PRO A 601 -35.99 -5.77 -15.70
C PRO A 601 -36.09 -4.28 -15.31
N ASN A 602 -35.87 -3.95 -14.04
CA ASN A 602 -36.08 -2.62 -13.47
C ASN A 602 -34.77 -1.92 -13.07
N VAL A 603 -33.60 -2.42 -13.49
CA VAL A 603 -32.30 -1.83 -13.16
C VAL A 603 -31.74 -1.09 -14.37
N LEU A 604 -31.51 0.22 -14.21
CA LEU A 604 -30.80 1.07 -15.14
C LEU A 604 -29.30 0.98 -14.85
N TRP A 605 -28.52 0.68 -15.89
CA TRP A 605 -27.07 0.56 -15.82
C TRP A 605 -26.41 1.31 -16.98
N CYS A 606 -25.12 1.61 -16.82
CA CYS A 606 -24.31 2.24 -17.85
C CYS A 606 -22.93 1.60 -18.01
N CYS A 607 -22.33 1.75 -19.20
CA CYS A 607 -20.93 1.46 -19.49
C CYS A 607 -20.37 2.63 -20.30
N TYR A 608 -19.07 2.91 -20.19
CA TYR A 608 -18.41 3.90 -21.05
C TYR A 608 -17.27 3.28 -21.85
N SER A 609 -16.95 3.88 -22.98
CA SER A 609 -15.87 3.51 -23.89
C SER A 609 -15.03 4.74 -24.20
N LYS A 610 -13.70 4.55 -24.24
CA LYS A 610 -12.73 5.60 -24.62
C LYS A 610 -12.20 5.45 -26.05
N ASP A 611 -12.68 4.45 -26.77
CA ASP A 611 -12.15 3.99 -28.06
C ASP A 611 -13.28 3.72 -29.06
N ASN A 612 -14.29 4.59 -29.04
CA ASN A 612 -15.43 4.63 -29.96
C ASN A 612 -16.30 3.37 -29.95
N GLY A 613 -16.35 2.69 -28.82
CA GLY A 613 -17.12 1.46 -28.58
C GLY A 613 -16.37 0.17 -28.87
N ALA A 614 -15.05 0.21 -29.11
CA ALA A 614 -14.24 -0.99 -29.32
C ALA A 614 -14.01 -1.77 -28.01
N THR A 615 -13.83 -1.06 -26.89
CA THR A 615 -13.81 -1.63 -25.54
C THR A 615 -14.76 -0.86 -24.63
N TRP A 616 -15.41 -1.60 -23.72
CA TRP A 616 -16.38 -1.06 -22.77
C TRP A 616 -15.92 -1.29 -21.35
N SER A 617 -16.15 -0.31 -20.48
CA SER A 617 -16.03 -0.50 -19.04
C SER A 617 -17.00 -1.57 -18.56
N GLU A 618 -16.74 -2.12 -17.38
CA GLU A 618 -17.72 -2.93 -16.68
C GLU A 618 -19.04 -2.15 -16.44
N PRO A 619 -20.20 -2.85 -16.38
CA PRO A 619 -21.49 -2.23 -16.08
C PRO A 619 -21.51 -1.58 -14.69
N ARG A 620 -21.98 -0.34 -14.67
CA ARG A 620 -22.14 0.48 -13.47
C ARG A 620 -23.61 0.73 -13.20
N PHE A 621 -23.98 0.62 -11.93
CA PHE A 621 -25.34 0.82 -11.45
C PHE A 621 -25.69 2.31 -11.48
N VAL A 622 -26.79 2.65 -12.16
CA VAL A 622 -27.34 4.00 -12.19
C VAL A 622 -28.51 4.07 -11.20
N ALA A 623 -29.61 3.39 -11.50
CA ALA A 623 -30.82 3.46 -10.67
C ALA A 623 -31.61 2.13 -10.72
N ALA A 624 -32.50 1.91 -9.74
CA ALA A 624 -33.49 0.83 -9.79
C ALA A 624 -34.89 1.40 -9.61
N ALA A 625 -35.83 1.03 -10.49
CA ALA A 625 -37.24 1.38 -10.32
C ALA A 625 -37.88 0.41 -9.32
N VAL A 626 -38.24 0.92 -8.14
CA VAL A 626 -39.07 0.18 -7.18
C VAL A 626 -40.53 0.35 -7.64
N SER A 627 -41.24 -0.74 -7.92
CA SER A 627 -42.67 -0.65 -8.24
C SER A 627 -43.41 -0.18 -6.99
N ALA A 628 -44.06 0.98 -7.07
CA ALA A 628 -44.84 1.57 -5.98
C ALA A 628 -46.18 0.86 -5.71
N ASP A 629 -46.45 -0.31 -6.31
CA ASP A 629 -47.72 -1.05 -6.14
C ASP A 629 -47.78 -1.87 -4.83
N ALA A 630 -47.25 -1.33 -3.74
CA ALA A 630 -47.68 -1.71 -2.40
C ALA A 630 -48.66 -0.65 -1.90
N ALA A 631 -49.92 -0.76 -2.33
CA ALA A 631 -51.00 0.14 -1.93
C ALA A 631 -51.43 -0.01 -0.45
N ASP A 632 -50.58 -0.55 0.43
CA ASP A 632 -50.93 -0.91 1.80
C ASP A 632 -50.08 -0.22 2.88
N GLY A 633 -49.46 0.93 2.60
CA GLY A 633 -48.88 1.76 3.66
C GLY A 633 -47.82 1.07 4.56
N SER A 634 -47.26 -0.06 4.12
CA SER A 634 -46.17 -0.73 4.80
C SER A 634 -44.84 -0.13 4.33
N ALA A 635 -44.01 0.28 5.28
CA ALA A 635 -42.77 1.00 5.05
C ALA A 635 -41.88 0.32 4.00
N GLY A 636 -41.55 1.03 2.92
CA GLY A 636 -40.45 0.63 2.03
C GLY A 636 -39.14 0.65 2.83
N ILE A 637 -38.22 -0.32 2.75
CA ILE A 637 -38.01 -1.47 1.88
C ILE A 637 -37.36 -2.55 2.78
N PRO A 638 -37.49 -3.86 2.47
CA PRO A 638 -36.23 -4.55 2.21
C PRO A 638 -36.29 -5.45 0.98
N ALA A 639 -35.27 -5.30 0.14
CA ALA A 639 -34.78 -6.26 -0.84
C ALA A 639 -34.28 -7.56 -0.17
N ARG A 640 -35.07 -8.13 0.75
CA ARG A 640 -34.84 -9.45 1.34
C ARG A 640 -35.28 -10.58 0.41
N ASP A 641 -35.92 -10.26 -0.72
CA ASP A 641 -36.44 -11.24 -1.68
C ASP A 641 -35.69 -11.29 -3.03
N ILE A 642 -34.66 -10.47 -3.27
CA ILE A 642 -33.93 -10.50 -4.57
C ILE A 642 -33.01 -11.74 -4.70
N ALA A 643 -32.78 -12.48 -3.61
CA ALA A 643 -31.93 -13.68 -3.65
C ALA A 643 -32.66 -15.03 -3.49
N ASP A 644 -33.91 -15.10 -2.99
CA ASP A 644 -34.40 -16.38 -2.44
C ASP A 644 -35.75 -16.92 -2.93
N LYS A 645 -36.40 -16.35 -3.94
CA LYS A 645 -37.52 -17.06 -4.62
C LYS A 645 -37.47 -16.90 -6.13
N ASN A 646 -37.62 -18.05 -6.79
CA ASN A 646 -37.89 -18.19 -8.22
C ASN A 646 -39.04 -17.27 -8.67
N VAL A 647 -38.74 -16.03 -9.02
CA VAL A 647 -39.66 -15.19 -9.79
C VAL A 647 -39.35 -15.43 -11.25
N ARG A 648 -40.10 -16.34 -11.87
CA ARG A 648 -40.24 -16.35 -13.33
C ARG A 648 -40.89 -15.01 -13.70
N ALA A 649 -40.14 -14.13 -14.36
CA ALA A 649 -40.74 -12.98 -15.03
C ALA A 649 -41.74 -13.50 -16.09
N PRO A 650 -42.86 -12.79 -16.34
CA PRO A 650 -43.71 -13.10 -17.47
C PRO A 650 -42.87 -12.89 -18.73
N GLU A 651 -42.68 -13.97 -19.50
CA GLU A 651 -42.21 -13.84 -20.87
C GLU A 651 -43.22 -12.98 -21.64
N ASN A 652 -42.72 -11.90 -22.24
CA ASN A 652 -43.41 -10.99 -23.15
C ASN A 652 -44.30 -9.89 -22.52
N SER A 653 -43.67 -8.77 -22.15
CA SER A 653 -44.30 -7.45 -22.32
C SER A 653 -43.26 -6.32 -22.50
N ALA A 654 -43.08 -5.96 -23.77
CA ALA A 654 -42.77 -4.63 -24.33
C ALA A 654 -41.87 -3.64 -23.57
N SER A 655 -40.64 -3.51 -24.08
CA SER A 655 -39.75 -2.33 -24.16
C SER A 655 -40.13 -1.07 -23.37
N GLY A 656 -39.47 -0.84 -22.24
CA GLY A 656 -39.27 0.52 -21.75
C GLY A 656 -38.40 1.32 -22.74
N SER A 657 -38.73 2.59 -22.98
CA SER A 657 -37.93 3.47 -23.85
C SER A 657 -36.95 4.30 -23.03
N ILE A 658 -35.67 4.32 -23.42
CA ILE A 658 -34.65 5.23 -22.89
C ILE A 658 -34.50 6.41 -23.84
N ARG A 659 -34.53 7.64 -23.33
CA ARG A 659 -34.24 8.86 -24.09
C ARG A 659 -33.25 9.71 -23.33
N ALA A 660 -32.21 10.21 -23.99
CA ALA A 660 -31.25 11.12 -23.38
C ALA A 660 -31.34 12.51 -24.03
N LEU A 661 -31.33 13.56 -23.23
CA LEU A 661 -31.08 14.94 -23.65
C LEU A 661 -29.70 15.36 -23.14
N ARG A 662 -28.96 16.08 -23.97
CA ARG A 662 -27.62 16.58 -23.62
C ARG A 662 -27.61 18.10 -23.65
N SER A 663 -27.14 18.73 -22.58
CA SER A 663 -26.80 20.16 -22.55
C SER A 663 -25.35 20.33 -22.11
N ALA A 664 -24.47 20.74 -23.03
CA ALA A 664 -23.03 20.96 -22.83
C ALA A 664 -22.27 19.78 -22.17
N ASN A 665 -22.43 19.57 -20.85
CA ASN A 665 -21.78 18.56 -20.00
C ASN A 665 -22.75 17.73 -19.11
N ASP A 666 -24.05 18.04 -19.11
CA ASP A 666 -25.08 17.34 -18.35
C ASP A 666 -25.90 16.40 -19.25
N TRP A 667 -26.23 15.22 -18.72
CA TRP A 667 -27.10 14.23 -19.34
C TRP A 667 -28.40 14.16 -18.56
N GLU A 668 -29.54 14.27 -19.25
CA GLU A 668 -30.84 13.92 -18.69
C GLU A 668 -31.36 12.67 -19.38
N VAL A 669 -31.52 11.59 -18.62
CA VAL A 669 -31.99 10.30 -19.11
C VAL A 669 -33.39 10.04 -18.59
N PHE A 670 -34.33 9.94 -19.52
CA PHE A 670 -35.71 9.56 -19.23
C PHE A 670 -35.88 8.09 -19.55
N PHE A 671 -36.44 7.33 -18.62
CA PHE A 671 -36.90 5.98 -18.89
C PHE A 671 -38.36 5.82 -18.50
N THR A 672 -39.11 5.14 -19.37
CA THR A 672 -40.51 4.82 -19.10
C THR A 672 -40.61 3.38 -18.64
N THR A 673 -41.16 3.16 -17.44
CA THR A 673 -41.37 1.82 -16.89
C THR A 673 -42.41 1.06 -17.73
N PRO A 674 -42.48 -0.29 -17.65
CA PRO A 674 -43.55 -1.05 -18.31
C PRO A 674 -44.97 -0.61 -17.93
N ALA A 675 -45.12 0.06 -16.77
CA ALA A 675 -46.38 0.65 -16.29
C ALA A 675 -46.66 2.06 -16.86
N GLY A 676 -45.84 2.58 -17.78
CA GLY A 676 -46.06 3.87 -18.45
C GLY A 676 -45.62 5.10 -17.66
N ARG A 677 -44.91 4.94 -16.53
CA ARG A 677 -44.37 6.08 -15.76
C ARG A 677 -43.00 6.49 -16.28
N THR A 678 -42.79 7.78 -16.53
CA THR A 678 -41.49 8.32 -16.95
C THR A 678 -40.72 8.84 -15.74
N ILE A 679 -39.52 8.30 -15.54
CA ILE A 679 -38.56 8.75 -14.54
C ILE A 679 -37.42 9.45 -15.29
N GLY A 680 -37.17 10.71 -14.95
CA GLY A 680 -35.99 11.44 -15.41
C GLY A 680 -34.85 11.28 -14.41
N VAL A 681 -33.64 11.03 -14.89
CA VAL A 681 -32.41 10.96 -14.10
C VAL A 681 -31.36 11.84 -14.77
N SER A 682 -30.84 12.82 -14.03
CA SER A 682 -29.79 13.69 -14.53
C SER A 682 -28.42 13.29 -13.97
N PHE A 683 -27.36 13.29 -14.78
CA PHE A 683 -25.99 13.03 -14.30
C PHE A 683 -24.96 13.69 -15.22
N ARG A 684 -23.74 13.92 -14.72
CA ARG A 684 -22.63 14.45 -15.54
C ARG A 684 -21.84 13.32 -16.17
N GLU A 685 -21.19 13.64 -17.29
CA GLU A 685 -20.34 12.68 -18.01
C GLU A 685 -19.21 12.11 -17.13
N ASP A 686 -18.63 12.92 -16.24
CA ASP A 686 -17.59 12.49 -15.30
C ASP A 686 -18.12 11.59 -14.18
N ASP A 687 -19.40 11.75 -13.81
CA ASP A 687 -20.04 11.00 -12.72
C ASP A 687 -20.21 9.53 -13.12
N VAL A 688 -20.45 9.24 -14.40
CA VAL A 688 -20.54 7.89 -14.98
C VAL A 688 -19.34 7.03 -14.60
N ARG A 689 -18.13 7.61 -14.60
CA ARG A 689 -16.88 6.88 -14.30
C ARG A 689 -16.75 6.53 -12.83
N ARG A 690 -17.50 7.21 -11.97
CA ARG A 690 -17.49 7.09 -10.52
C ARG A 690 -18.63 6.24 -9.97
N MET A 691 -19.55 5.76 -10.81
CA MET A 691 -20.70 4.92 -10.40
C MET A 691 -20.32 3.49 -10.02
N ALA A 692 -21.16 2.85 -9.21
CA ALA A 692 -20.82 1.60 -8.52
C ALA A 692 -20.81 0.43 -9.49
N THR A 693 -19.78 -0.41 -9.42
CA THR A 693 -19.80 -1.68 -10.16
C THR A 693 -20.64 -2.71 -9.41
N ALA A 694 -21.02 -3.80 -10.09
CA ALA A 694 -21.64 -4.94 -9.40
C ALA A 694 -20.78 -5.51 -8.26
N ALA A 695 -19.46 -5.53 -8.43
CA ALA A 695 -18.54 -6.02 -7.40
C ALA A 695 -18.49 -5.10 -6.17
N ASP A 696 -18.77 -3.82 -6.35
CA ASP A 696 -18.77 -2.84 -5.26
C ASP A 696 -20.07 -2.89 -4.48
N LEU A 697 -21.22 -3.07 -5.16
CA LEU A 697 -22.50 -3.35 -4.51
C LEU A 697 -22.47 -4.63 -3.66
N LEU A 698 -21.77 -5.68 -4.12
CA LEU A 698 -21.61 -6.94 -3.39
C LEU A 698 -20.73 -6.83 -2.13
N ARG A 699 -19.85 -5.83 -2.09
CA ARG A 699 -18.95 -5.56 -0.96
C ARG A 699 -19.56 -4.55 0.03
N ALA A 700 -20.68 -3.91 -0.33
CA ALA A 700 -21.33 -2.94 0.51
C ALA A 700 -22.07 -3.61 1.71
N PRO A 701 -21.89 -3.14 2.95
CA PRO A 701 -22.66 -3.58 4.12
C PRO A 701 -24.17 -3.43 3.91
N ARG A 702 -24.97 -4.34 4.50
CA ARG A 702 -26.45 -4.31 4.45
C ARG A 702 -26.99 -2.99 5.02
N GLY A 703 -27.93 -2.35 4.32
CA GLY A 703 -28.68 -1.18 4.81
C GLY A 703 -28.22 0.20 4.30
N LYS A 704 -27.19 0.27 3.44
CA LYS A 704 -26.56 1.54 3.02
C LYS A 704 -27.21 2.28 1.82
N PHE A 705 -28.29 1.75 1.25
CA PHE A 705 -28.96 2.37 0.11
C PHE A 705 -30.43 2.64 0.43
N ALA A 706 -30.68 3.73 1.15
CA ALA A 706 -32.03 4.28 1.28
C ALA A 706 -31.92 5.79 1.50
N ARG A 707 -32.26 6.56 0.47
CA ARG A 707 -32.70 7.93 0.65
C ARG A 707 -34.01 8.09 -0.12
N GLU A 708 -35.07 8.43 0.59
CA GLU A 708 -36.28 8.95 -0.04
C GLU A 708 -35.93 10.36 -0.51
N SER A 709 -36.08 10.62 -1.81
CA SER A 709 -35.87 11.95 -2.37
C SER A 709 -36.86 12.94 -1.77
N VAL A 710 -36.40 14.16 -1.50
CA VAL A 710 -37.28 15.30 -1.20
C VAL A 710 -38.35 15.39 -2.28
N ALA A 711 -39.61 15.59 -1.89
CA ALA A 711 -40.65 15.88 -2.85
C ALA A 711 -40.21 17.10 -3.71
N ALA A 712 -40.29 16.97 -5.04
CA ALA A 712 -39.72 17.94 -5.99
C ALA A 712 -40.25 19.37 -5.81
N ASP A 713 -41.40 19.53 -5.15
CA ASP A 713 -42.03 20.81 -4.81
C ASP A 713 -41.29 21.59 -3.70
N LYS A 714 -40.45 20.93 -2.89
CA LYS A 714 -39.74 21.57 -1.77
C LYS A 714 -38.29 21.95 -2.06
N ALA A 715 -37.70 21.46 -3.16
CA ALA A 715 -36.33 21.78 -3.54
C ALA A 715 -36.19 23.26 -3.93
N GLY A 716 -35.23 23.96 -3.32
CA GLY A 716 -34.95 25.38 -3.62
C GLY A 716 -35.87 26.40 -2.95
N THR A 717 -36.76 25.96 -2.04
CA THR A 717 -37.62 26.83 -1.21
C THR A 717 -36.84 27.55 -0.12
N GLY A 718 -35.72 26.97 0.33
CA GLY A 718 -34.95 27.43 1.48
C GLY A 718 -35.62 27.22 2.84
N GLU A 719 -36.73 26.48 2.89
CA GLU A 719 -37.46 26.20 4.13
C GLU A 719 -36.69 25.23 5.06
N ASP A 720 -36.88 25.36 6.37
CA ASP A 720 -36.32 24.43 7.35
C ASP A 720 -37.24 23.19 7.43
N VAL A 721 -37.04 22.23 6.53
CA VAL A 721 -37.76 20.95 6.52
C VAL A 721 -36.91 19.92 7.27
N MET A 722 -37.48 19.23 8.27
CA MET A 722 -36.75 18.15 8.95
C MET A 722 -36.55 16.96 8.00
N ALA A 723 -35.33 16.45 7.94
CA ALA A 723 -35.04 15.19 7.30
C ALA A 723 -35.64 14.05 8.13
N ALA A 724 -36.31 13.09 7.50
CA ALA A 724 -36.84 11.90 8.19
C ALA A 724 -35.70 11.04 8.78
N ARG A 725 -34.53 11.06 8.14
CA ARG A 725 -33.33 10.36 8.61
C ARG A 725 -32.09 11.20 8.39
N VAL A 726 -31.12 11.06 9.29
CA VAL A 726 -29.81 11.70 9.19
C VAL A 726 -28.71 10.64 9.23
N CYS A 727 -27.73 10.76 8.35
CA CYS A 727 -26.54 9.92 8.40
C CYS A 727 -25.49 10.63 9.28
N VAL A 728 -25.04 9.96 10.34
CA VAL A 728 -24.00 10.40 11.28
C VAL A 728 -22.76 9.49 11.15
N ALA A 729 -21.56 10.03 11.33
CA ALA A 729 -20.26 9.32 11.19
C ALA A 729 -19.99 8.64 9.82
N GLY A 730 -20.85 8.86 8.82
CA GLY A 730 -20.76 8.29 7.47
C GLY A 730 -21.34 6.87 7.32
N ASP A 731 -21.81 6.28 8.40
CA ASP A 731 -22.27 4.89 8.45
C ASP A 731 -23.45 4.62 9.40
N VAL A 732 -23.84 5.57 10.26
CA VAL A 732 -24.97 5.42 11.18
C VAL A 732 -26.16 6.21 10.67
N LEU A 733 -27.20 5.51 10.22
CA LEU A 733 -28.46 6.14 9.83
C LEU A 733 -29.39 6.25 11.04
N VAL A 734 -29.76 7.47 11.40
CA VAL A 734 -30.64 7.78 12.53
C VAL A 734 -31.99 8.25 12.02
N ASP A 735 -33.06 7.67 12.56
CA ASP A 735 -34.42 8.19 12.43
C ASP A 735 -34.59 9.42 13.33
N THR A 736 -34.91 10.58 12.75
CA THR A 736 -35.04 11.82 13.52
C THR A 736 -36.26 11.81 14.43
N ALA A 737 -37.26 10.98 14.15
CA ALA A 737 -38.40 10.75 15.04
C ALA A 737 -38.03 9.92 16.29
N HIS A 738 -36.93 9.16 16.21
CA HIS A 738 -36.46 8.27 17.28
C HIS A 738 -34.96 8.47 17.52
N PRO A 739 -34.55 9.65 18.05
CA PRO A 739 -33.13 9.95 18.26
C PRO A 739 -32.51 8.96 19.27
N PRO A 740 -31.23 8.58 19.10
CA PRO A 740 -30.55 7.66 20.01
C PRO A 740 -30.50 8.23 21.43
N ASP A 741 -30.44 7.33 22.42
CA ASP A 741 -30.31 7.71 23.82
C ASP A 741 -29.23 8.77 24.03
N GLY A 742 -29.51 9.79 24.84
CA GLY A 742 -28.58 10.89 25.09
C GLY A 742 -28.49 11.94 23.97
N TYR A 743 -29.29 11.81 22.90
CA TYR A 743 -29.50 12.83 21.86
C TYR A 743 -30.98 13.19 21.76
N ARG A 744 -31.27 14.37 21.23
CA ARG A 744 -32.62 14.84 20.92
C ARG A 744 -32.63 15.57 19.59
N LEU A 745 -33.75 15.48 18.88
CA LEU A 745 -34.03 16.39 17.78
C LEU A 745 -34.45 17.75 18.37
N ASP A 746 -33.77 18.81 17.96
CA ASP A 746 -34.21 20.19 18.18
C ASP A 746 -34.70 20.76 16.85
N GLU A 747 -36.02 20.76 16.68
CA GLU A 747 -36.65 21.22 15.43
C GLU A 747 -36.42 22.71 15.17
N ALA A 748 -36.37 23.55 16.22
CA ALA A 748 -36.16 24.98 16.07
C ALA A 748 -34.73 25.28 15.60
N ALA A 749 -33.75 24.57 16.16
CA ALA A 749 -32.37 24.62 15.70
C ALA A 749 -32.17 23.87 14.37
N GLY A 750 -33.03 22.91 14.03
CA GLY A 750 -32.87 22.03 12.87
C GLY A 750 -31.70 21.06 13.01
N MET A 751 -31.48 20.54 14.22
CA MET A 751 -30.31 19.74 14.56
C MET A 751 -30.67 18.53 15.42
N LEU A 752 -29.97 17.42 15.19
CA LEU A 752 -29.82 16.36 16.18
C LEU A 752 -28.69 16.79 17.12
N VAL A 753 -28.96 16.95 18.42
CA VAL A 753 -28.00 17.49 19.38
C VAL A 753 -27.91 16.62 20.63
N GLY A 754 -26.73 16.55 21.24
CA GLY A 754 -26.57 15.85 22.52
C GLY A 754 -27.47 16.48 23.60
N ALA A 755 -28.21 15.65 24.34
CA ALA A 755 -29.18 16.08 25.35
C ALA A 755 -28.55 16.81 26.56
N ALA A 756 -27.21 16.85 26.64
CA ALA A 756 -26.48 17.65 27.61
C ALA A 756 -26.29 19.12 27.20
N ALA A 757 -26.68 19.50 25.97
CA ALA A 757 -26.67 20.88 25.49
C ALA A 757 -28.07 21.50 25.47
N ASP A 758 -28.16 22.74 25.92
CA ASP A 758 -29.29 23.61 25.64
C ASP A 758 -29.02 24.36 24.34
N THR A 759 -30.04 24.56 23.52
CA THR A 759 -29.89 25.06 22.15
C THR A 759 -30.91 26.17 21.87
N SER A 760 -30.49 27.18 21.12
CA SER A 760 -31.36 28.27 20.68
C SER A 760 -30.93 28.82 19.32
N ALA A 761 -31.89 29.26 18.50
CA ALA A 761 -31.60 29.99 17.28
C ALA A 761 -31.37 31.46 17.65
N LEU A 762 -30.15 31.95 17.41
CA LEU A 762 -29.70 33.27 17.84
C LEU A 762 -29.97 34.34 16.79
N HIS A 763 -29.72 34.03 15.53
CA HIS A 763 -29.86 34.96 14.39
C HIS A 763 -30.22 34.22 13.12
N ARG A 764 -30.97 34.84 12.21
CA ARG A 764 -31.23 34.33 10.85
C ARG A 764 -30.78 35.37 9.83
N ALA A 765 -30.22 34.92 8.71
CA ALA A 765 -29.69 35.77 7.65
C ALA A 765 -30.74 36.80 7.20
N GLN A 766 -30.35 38.07 7.09
CA GLN A 766 -31.30 39.15 6.76
C GLN A 766 -31.57 39.28 5.26
N GLN A 767 -30.60 38.93 4.41
CA GLN A 767 -30.68 39.15 2.97
C GLN A 767 -31.27 37.96 2.23
N GLU A 768 -30.53 36.85 2.17
CA GLU A 768 -30.94 35.63 1.49
C GLU A 768 -30.46 34.40 2.26
N PRO A 769 -31.13 33.25 2.11
CA PRO A 769 -30.63 32.00 2.65
C PRO A 769 -29.23 31.64 2.11
N GLY A 770 -28.30 31.27 3.00
CA GLY A 770 -26.94 30.85 2.62
C GLY A 770 -25.88 31.96 2.64
N THR A 771 -26.16 33.10 3.28
CA THR A 771 -25.28 34.27 3.33
C THR A 771 -24.79 34.59 4.77
N LEU A 772 -24.43 33.58 5.56
CA LEU A 772 -23.87 33.72 6.92
C LEU A 772 -22.68 32.77 7.13
N TYR A 773 -21.44 33.22 6.89
CA TYR A 773 -20.31 32.29 6.68
C TYR A 773 -19.54 31.89 7.95
N GLY A 774 -19.35 32.77 8.93
CA GLY A 774 -18.59 32.49 10.14
C GLY A 774 -18.97 33.40 11.31
N VAL A 775 -18.70 33.01 12.54
CA VAL A 775 -19.06 33.79 13.74
C VAL A 775 -17.84 34.04 14.62
N ARG A 776 -17.81 35.18 15.32
CA ARG A 776 -16.79 35.47 16.35
C ARG A 776 -17.44 35.91 17.64
N SER A 777 -16.86 35.51 18.74
CA SER A 777 -17.44 35.68 20.05
C SER A 777 -16.36 35.87 21.10
N VAL A 778 -16.68 36.65 22.13
CA VAL A 778 -15.76 36.92 23.23
C VAL A 778 -16.55 37.22 24.51
N ARG A 779 -15.93 36.94 25.66
CA ARG A 779 -16.37 37.53 26.92
C ARG A 779 -15.81 38.95 27.01
N ALA A 780 -16.69 39.93 26.88
CA ALA A 780 -16.33 41.33 26.95
C ALA A 780 -15.83 41.72 28.37
N PRO A 781 -15.06 42.82 28.51
CA PRO A 781 -14.51 43.27 29.79
C PRO A 781 -15.55 43.51 30.89
N ASN A 782 -16.75 43.94 30.52
CA ASN A 782 -17.88 44.10 31.44
C ASN A 782 -18.57 42.76 31.82
N GLY A 783 -18.03 41.62 31.38
CA GLY A 783 -18.53 40.29 31.67
C GLY A 783 -19.59 39.77 30.70
N GLU A 784 -20.12 40.61 29.81
CA GLU A 784 -21.14 40.21 28.82
C GLU A 784 -20.54 39.30 27.74
N LEU A 785 -21.36 38.42 27.16
CA LEU A 785 -21.01 37.75 25.92
C LEU A 785 -21.30 38.69 24.76
N LEU A 786 -20.32 38.85 23.87
CA LEU A 786 -20.47 39.58 22.60
C LEU A 786 -20.26 38.61 21.45
N VAL A 787 -21.18 38.59 20.49
CA VAL A 787 -21.12 37.78 19.28
C VAL A 787 -21.21 38.71 18.06
N LEU A 788 -20.26 38.57 17.14
CA LEU A 788 -20.20 39.27 15.87
C LEU A 788 -20.43 38.29 14.71
N ILE A 789 -21.32 38.67 13.79
CA ILE A 789 -21.81 37.85 12.69
C ILE A 789 -21.72 38.67 11.39
N PRO A 790 -20.89 38.29 10.40
CA PRO A 790 -20.93 38.84 9.05
C PRO A 790 -22.20 38.34 8.35
N ASP A 791 -23.23 39.18 8.35
CA ASP A 791 -24.54 38.92 7.76
C ASP A 791 -24.61 39.52 6.34
N GLY A 792 -24.65 38.64 5.34
CA GLY A 792 -24.63 38.97 3.93
C GLY A 792 -23.64 38.13 3.13
N TRP A 793 -23.42 38.51 1.88
CA TRP A 793 -22.53 37.79 0.97
C TRP A 793 -21.11 37.69 1.51
N PHE A 794 -20.44 36.62 1.08
CA PHE A 794 -19.03 36.43 1.38
C PHE A 794 -18.23 37.61 0.81
N ALA A 795 -17.30 38.13 1.60
CA ALA A 795 -16.55 39.33 1.27
C ALA A 795 -15.62 39.15 0.04
N SER A 796 -15.48 37.95 -0.52
CA SER A 796 -14.79 37.71 -1.79
C SER A 796 -15.64 37.99 -3.04
N THR A 797 -16.95 38.23 -2.88
CA THR A 797 -17.83 38.58 -3.99
C THR A 797 -17.52 40.01 -4.48
N LEU A 798 -17.54 40.23 -5.80
CA LEU A 798 -17.33 41.55 -6.42
C LEU A 798 -18.47 42.55 -6.16
N ARG A 799 -19.40 42.24 -5.24
CA ARG A 799 -20.54 43.11 -4.97
C ARG A 799 -20.09 44.21 -4.01
N GLU A 800 -20.38 45.46 -4.37
CA GLU A 800 -20.41 46.57 -3.41
C GLU A 800 -21.30 46.14 -2.22
N ASN A 801 -20.87 46.40 -0.98
CA ASN A 801 -21.64 46.11 0.24
C ASN A 801 -21.89 44.63 0.55
N ALA A 802 -20.86 43.77 0.46
CA ALA A 802 -20.97 42.31 0.60
C ALA A 802 -21.72 41.86 1.88
N ASN A 803 -21.37 42.36 3.07
CA ASN A 803 -22.05 42.01 4.32
C ASN A 803 -22.03 43.13 5.37
N LYS A 804 -22.84 42.97 6.42
CA LYS A 804 -22.86 43.80 7.63
C LYS A 804 -22.35 42.99 8.80
N GLN A 805 -21.46 43.57 9.62
CA GLN A 805 -21.08 42.95 10.87
C GLN A 805 -22.18 43.21 11.92
N THR A 806 -23.02 42.21 12.13
CA THR A 806 -24.11 42.18 13.11
C THR A 806 -23.56 41.81 14.48
N ALA A 807 -23.94 42.54 15.52
CA ALA A 807 -23.56 42.25 16.90
C ALA A 807 -24.77 41.88 17.77
N LEU A 808 -24.57 40.87 18.61
CA LEU A 808 -25.51 40.42 19.63
C LEU A 808 -24.81 40.33 20.98
N ARG A 809 -25.52 40.66 22.04
CA ARG A 809 -24.98 40.72 23.40
C ARG A 809 -25.83 39.98 24.40
N SER A 810 -25.21 39.33 25.38
CA SER A 810 -25.90 38.74 26.52
C SER A 810 -25.23 39.13 27.84
N ALA A 811 -26.03 39.69 28.75
CA ALA A 811 -25.58 40.09 30.09
C ALA A 811 -25.85 39.02 31.16
N ASP A 812 -26.56 37.95 30.81
CA ASP A 812 -27.05 36.92 31.73
C ASP A 812 -26.50 35.52 31.37
N GLY A 813 -25.30 35.47 30.79
CA GLY A 813 -24.64 34.20 30.45
C GLY A 813 -25.40 33.42 29.37
N GLY A 814 -25.82 34.12 28.31
CA GLY A 814 -26.44 33.56 27.12
C GLY A 814 -27.91 33.14 27.29
N ALA A 815 -28.59 33.55 28.37
CA ALA A 815 -30.00 33.21 28.57
C ALA A 815 -30.92 34.13 27.75
N THR A 816 -30.58 35.42 27.66
CA THR A 816 -31.24 36.38 26.78
C THR A 816 -30.23 37.20 25.98
N TRP A 817 -30.67 37.70 24.83
CA TRP A 817 -29.82 38.40 23.87
C TRP A 817 -30.41 39.77 23.48
N ARG A 818 -29.56 40.79 23.40
CA ARG A 818 -29.86 42.14 22.91
C ARG A 818 -29.20 42.37 21.55
N GLY A 819 -29.88 43.10 20.67
CA GLY A 819 -29.49 43.37 19.28
C GLY A 819 -30.58 42.89 18.31
N PRO A 820 -30.29 42.76 17.00
CA PRO A 820 -28.99 43.01 16.36
C PRO A 820 -28.62 44.50 16.36
N THR A 821 -27.34 44.82 16.59
CA THR A 821 -26.75 46.15 16.32
C THR A 821 -25.69 46.05 15.23
N PHE A 822 -25.29 47.18 14.64
CA PHE A 822 -24.31 47.24 13.54
C PHE A 822 -23.12 48.12 13.93
N PRO A 823 -22.19 47.62 14.75
CA PRO A 823 -21.17 48.43 15.41
C PRO A 823 -20.22 49.22 14.50
N PHE A 824 -20.02 48.79 13.25
CA PHE A 824 -19.02 49.37 12.35
C PHE A 824 -19.59 50.40 11.36
N GLY A 825 -20.91 50.63 11.35
CA GLY A 825 -21.57 51.72 10.60
C GLY A 825 -21.55 51.64 9.07
N GLU A 826 -20.61 50.91 8.45
CA GLU A 826 -20.46 50.78 7.01
C GLU A 826 -20.99 49.44 6.48
N THR A 827 -21.53 49.44 5.26
CA THR A 827 -21.86 48.22 4.52
C THR A 827 -20.67 47.75 3.69
N GLY A 828 -20.34 46.45 3.79
CA GLY A 828 -19.22 45.79 3.12
C GLY A 828 -17.90 46.12 3.79
N LYS A 829 -17.15 45.17 4.36
CA LYS A 829 -16.26 44.25 3.62
C LYS A 829 -15.66 43.17 4.55
N HIS A 830 -16.39 42.72 5.57
CA HIS A 830 -15.83 41.93 6.66
C HIS A 830 -15.88 40.42 6.36
N TYR A 831 -14.74 39.71 6.36
CA TYR A 831 -14.77 38.24 6.25
C TYR A 831 -15.16 37.60 7.60
N SER A 832 -14.47 38.03 8.65
CA SER A 832 -14.77 37.80 10.06
C SER A 832 -13.96 38.83 10.85
N ALA A 833 -14.32 39.09 12.10
CA ALA A 833 -13.54 39.97 12.97
C ALA A 833 -12.91 39.17 14.13
N PRO A 834 -11.69 38.60 13.99
CA PRO A 834 -11.00 38.02 15.14
C PRO A 834 -10.94 39.05 16.28
N LEU A 835 -11.25 38.59 17.49
CA LEU A 835 -11.34 39.45 18.66
C LEU A 835 -10.18 39.20 19.61
N ILE A 836 -9.61 40.27 20.17
CA ILE A 836 -8.71 40.20 21.32
C ILE A 836 -9.24 41.12 22.41
N VAL A 837 -9.36 40.59 23.63
CA VAL A 837 -9.42 41.40 24.84
C VAL A 837 -8.00 41.55 25.34
N ASP A 838 -7.44 42.76 25.26
CA ASP A 838 -6.09 42.99 25.71
C ASP A 838 -6.01 42.88 27.24
N ARG A 839 -5.26 41.90 27.74
CA ARG A 839 -5.16 41.61 29.18
C ARG A 839 -4.55 42.76 29.99
N GLY A 840 -3.74 43.61 29.36
CA GLY A 840 -3.08 44.74 30.03
C GLY A 840 -4.01 45.93 30.24
N THR A 841 -4.96 46.14 29.33
CA THR A 841 -5.80 47.35 29.32
C THR A 841 -7.29 47.08 29.48
N GLY A 842 -7.75 45.85 29.27
CA GLY A 842 -9.18 45.52 29.18
C GLY A 842 -9.85 46.06 27.91
N ARG A 843 -9.09 46.57 26.94
CA ARG A 843 -9.61 47.10 25.68
C ARG A 843 -9.91 45.98 24.69
N LEU A 844 -10.98 46.14 23.92
CA LEU A 844 -11.34 45.20 22.85
C LEU A 844 -10.78 45.65 21.51
N PHE A 845 -10.28 44.68 20.76
CA PHE A 845 -9.79 44.85 19.39
C PHE A 845 -10.53 43.89 18.46
N ALA A 846 -10.99 44.41 17.34
CA ALA A 846 -11.59 43.65 16.24
C ALA A 846 -10.67 43.77 15.02
N PHE A 847 -10.06 42.67 14.61
CA PHE A 847 -9.18 42.66 13.43
C PHE A 847 -9.98 42.43 12.17
N GLU A 848 -9.66 43.14 11.09
CA GLU A 848 -10.51 43.15 9.91
C GLU A 848 -9.70 43.17 8.62
N THR A 849 -10.21 42.46 7.62
CA THR A 849 -9.81 42.68 6.23
C THR A 849 -10.63 43.84 5.68
N LEU A 850 -9.96 44.93 5.37
CA LEU A 850 -10.52 46.16 4.84
C LEU A 850 -10.42 46.14 3.30
N ARG A 851 -11.41 46.69 2.60
CA ARG A 851 -11.29 46.94 1.15
C ARG A 851 -11.54 48.40 0.83
N GLU A 852 -10.97 48.86 -0.28
CA GLU A 852 -10.97 50.27 -0.74
C GLU A 852 -10.61 51.29 0.34
N VAL A 853 -9.77 50.90 1.31
CA VAL A 853 -9.28 51.84 2.33
C VAL A 853 -8.18 52.70 1.72
N MET A 854 -8.24 54.01 1.91
CA MET A 854 -7.24 54.95 1.41
C MET A 854 -6.00 54.89 2.30
N VAL A 855 -4.91 54.33 1.77
CA VAL A 855 -3.60 54.30 2.44
C VAL A 855 -2.60 55.06 1.57
N ASP A 856 -2.02 56.12 2.13
CA ASP A 856 -1.02 56.95 1.47
C ASP A 856 -1.51 57.48 0.10
N GLY A 857 -2.80 57.86 0.02
CA GLY A 857 -3.43 58.40 -1.19
C GLY A 857 -3.83 57.35 -2.24
N VAL A 858 -3.67 56.06 -1.95
CA VAL A 858 -4.03 54.95 -2.86
C VAL A 858 -5.09 54.07 -2.21
N ALA A 859 -6.17 53.77 -2.95
CA ALA A 859 -7.17 52.81 -2.52
C ALA A 859 -6.55 51.39 -2.47
N ARG A 860 -6.71 50.70 -1.35
CA ARG A 860 -6.17 49.36 -1.13
C ARG A 860 -7.29 48.37 -0.86
N ASP A 861 -7.26 47.27 -1.61
CA ASP A 861 -8.09 46.10 -1.35
C ASP A 861 -7.34 45.07 -0.51
N ALA A 862 -8.06 44.46 0.44
CA ALA A 862 -7.57 43.46 1.37
C ALA A 862 -6.47 43.95 2.34
N ALA A 863 -6.39 45.26 2.63
CA ALA A 863 -5.55 45.78 3.69
C ALA A 863 -6.01 45.23 5.05
N TYR A 864 -5.08 44.83 5.91
CA TYR A 864 -5.44 44.30 7.23
C TYR A 864 -5.33 45.39 8.29
N GLY A 865 -6.33 45.48 9.17
CA GLY A 865 -6.44 46.52 10.19
C GLY A 865 -7.10 46.02 11.48
N TRP A 866 -7.30 46.94 12.42
CA TRP A 866 -8.17 46.72 13.57
C TRP A 866 -9.01 47.94 13.92
N SER A 867 -10.17 47.70 14.50
CA SER A 867 -10.95 48.70 15.24
C SER A 867 -10.87 48.42 16.73
N VAL A 868 -11.05 49.48 17.53
CA VAL A 868 -10.91 49.44 18.98
C VAL A 868 -12.22 49.79 19.65
N SER A 869 -12.53 49.12 20.76
CA SER A 869 -13.59 49.52 21.66
C SER A 869 -13.10 49.66 23.10
N ASP A 870 -13.39 50.83 23.69
CA ASP A 870 -13.10 51.19 25.08
C ASP A 870 -14.32 51.02 26.01
N ASP A 871 -15.50 50.76 25.46
CA ASP A 871 -16.76 50.62 26.19
C ASP A 871 -17.30 49.19 26.13
N SER A 872 -16.37 48.23 26.16
CA SER A 872 -16.63 46.79 26.14
C SER A 872 -17.33 46.29 24.87
N GLY A 873 -17.26 47.02 23.75
CA GLY A 873 -17.75 46.60 22.43
C GLY A 873 -19.12 47.21 22.08
N VAL A 874 -19.48 48.34 22.68
CA VAL A 874 -20.73 49.07 22.39
C VAL A 874 -20.51 50.02 21.22
N THR A 875 -19.41 50.78 21.24
CA THR A 875 -18.94 51.61 20.14
C THR A 875 -17.54 51.20 19.71
N TRP A 876 -17.21 51.49 18.46
CA TRP A 876 -15.94 51.12 17.84
C TRP A 876 -15.32 52.31 17.12
N SER A 877 -13.99 52.40 17.15
CA SER A 877 -13.25 53.37 16.37
C SER A 877 -13.31 53.05 14.87
N ALA A 878 -13.00 54.04 14.04
CA ALA A 878 -12.59 53.77 12.66
C ALA A 878 -11.37 52.81 12.65
N PRO A 879 -11.25 51.94 11.63
CA PRO A 879 -10.18 50.96 11.61
C PRO A 879 -8.81 51.61 11.32
N GLU A 880 -7.79 51.15 12.03
CA GLU A 880 -6.39 51.49 11.81
C GLU A 880 -5.71 50.38 10.98
N VAL A 881 -4.97 50.75 9.94
CA VAL A 881 -4.27 49.80 9.06
C VAL A 881 -2.95 49.37 9.69
N ILE A 882 -2.69 48.06 9.72
CA ILE A 882 -1.45 47.49 10.26
C ILE A 882 -0.31 47.69 9.25
N ARG A 883 0.76 48.35 9.72
CA ARG A 883 1.98 48.55 8.94
C ARG A 883 3.09 47.57 9.33
N ARG A 884 3.90 47.20 8.34
CA ARG A 884 5.06 46.33 8.51
C ARG A 884 6.17 47.07 9.25
N ALA A 885 6.82 46.38 10.18
CA ALA A 885 7.91 46.96 10.94
C ALA A 885 9.21 47.19 10.14
N ASP A 886 9.40 46.50 9.03
CA ASP A 886 10.62 46.52 8.23
C ASP A 886 10.69 47.70 7.25
N ASN A 887 9.58 48.04 6.59
CA ASN A 887 9.54 49.02 5.52
C ASN A 887 8.33 49.98 5.57
N GLY A 888 7.46 49.87 6.58
CA GLY A 888 6.28 50.73 6.72
C GLY A 888 5.15 50.48 5.71
N GLY A 889 5.29 49.47 4.84
CA GLY A 889 4.24 49.00 3.94
C GLY A 889 3.07 48.38 4.71
N ILE A 890 2.03 47.92 4.01
CA ILE A 890 0.85 47.32 4.64
C ILE A 890 0.86 45.78 4.56
N TRP A 891 0.15 45.14 5.47
CA TRP A 891 -0.17 43.72 5.39
C TRP A 891 -1.47 43.51 4.62
N ASN A 892 -1.47 42.55 3.69
CA ASN A 892 -2.66 42.11 2.98
C ASN A 892 -3.01 40.68 3.39
N GLY A 893 -4.27 40.41 3.69
CA GLY A 893 -4.68 39.08 4.08
C GLY A 893 -6.09 38.98 4.64
N VAL A 894 -6.51 37.74 4.84
CA VAL A 894 -7.79 37.41 5.42
C VAL A 894 -7.56 36.58 6.69
N GLY A 895 -8.03 37.12 7.82
CA GLY A 895 -8.04 36.45 9.12
C GLY A 895 -9.46 35.99 9.44
N VAL A 896 -9.72 34.69 9.25
CA VAL A 896 -11.04 34.07 9.50
C VAL A 896 -11.04 33.10 10.68
N ILE A 897 -10.10 33.23 11.61
CA ILE A 897 -9.93 32.29 12.72
C ILE A 897 -9.60 33.09 14.00
N PRO A 898 -9.92 32.61 15.22
CA PRO A 898 -9.62 33.32 16.45
C PRO A 898 -8.14 33.72 16.60
N ALA A 899 -7.94 34.89 17.21
CA ALA A 899 -6.62 35.40 17.57
C ALA A 899 -6.34 35.18 19.06
N THR A 900 -5.06 35.19 19.45
CA THR A 900 -4.66 35.00 20.84
C THR A 900 -3.64 36.04 21.29
N GLN A 901 -3.60 36.26 22.62
CA GLN A 901 -2.55 37.02 23.29
C GLN A 901 -1.71 36.09 24.18
N THR A 902 -0.39 36.17 24.06
CA THR A 902 0.57 35.39 24.88
C THR A 902 0.78 36.01 26.26
N ALA A 903 1.56 35.34 27.12
CA ALA A 903 1.90 35.89 28.44
C ALA A 903 2.79 37.14 28.36
N ALA A 904 3.59 37.27 27.30
CA ALA A 904 4.42 38.45 27.03
C ALA A 904 3.59 39.64 26.49
N GLY A 905 2.29 39.47 26.29
CA GLY A 905 1.42 40.48 25.71
C GLY A 905 1.45 40.54 24.19
N THR A 906 2.22 39.66 23.52
CA THR A 906 2.27 39.53 22.05
C THR A 906 0.92 39.06 21.51
N TRP A 907 0.48 39.68 20.42
CA TRP A 907 -0.71 39.25 19.69
C TRP A 907 -0.33 38.36 18.52
N VAL A 908 -1.08 37.28 18.34
CA VAL A 908 -0.83 36.28 17.30
C VAL A 908 -2.14 35.99 16.58
N ILE A 909 -2.14 36.17 15.26
CA ILE A 909 -3.33 36.09 14.42
C ILE A 909 -3.02 35.18 13.23
N GLY A 910 -3.82 34.13 13.07
CA GLY A 910 -3.69 33.21 11.93
C GLY A 910 -4.41 33.73 10.68
N PHE A 911 -3.79 33.53 9.52
CA PHE A 911 -4.26 33.97 8.21
C PHE A 911 -4.49 32.77 7.29
N HIS A 912 -5.18 33.01 6.18
CA HIS A 912 -5.15 32.12 5.02
C HIS A 912 -3.72 31.89 4.50
N HIS A 913 -3.54 30.73 3.87
CA HIS A 913 -2.29 30.20 3.33
C HIS A 913 -1.21 29.90 4.37
N GLY A 914 -1.62 29.51 5.59
CA GLY A 914 -0.68 29.11 6.63
C GLY A 914 0.28 30.24 6.96
N ARG A 915 -0.25 31.41 7.29
CA ARG A 915 0.54 32.58 7.69
C ARG A 915 0.14 33.03 9.08
N VAL A 916 1.09 33.61 9.82
CA VAL A 916 0.87 34.14 11.18
C VAL A 916 1.33 35.57 11.23
N LEU A 917 0.42 36.47 11.59
CA LEU A 917 0.78 37.84 11.92
C LEU A 917 1.11 37.93 13.42
N ARG A 918 2.31 38.39 13.73
CA ARG A 918 2.83 38.57 15.10
C ARG A 918 2.95 40.07 15.41
N GLY A 919 2.24 40.51 16.45
CA GLY A 919 2.28 41.87 16.98
C GLY A 919 2.98 41.90 18.34
N GLU A 920 4.30 42.00 18.34
CA GLU A 920 5.14 42.06 19.53
C GLU A 920 4.97 43.39 20.25
N LEU A 921 4.83 43.35 21.58
CA LEU A 921 4.74 44.57 22.39
C LEU A 921 6.14 45.19 22.55
N ALA A 922 6.33 46.41 22.04
CA ALA A 922 7.58 47.15 22.12
C ALA A 922 7.62 48.06 23.36
N GLU A 923 8.83 48.52 23.72
CA GLU A 923 9.05 49.51 24.77
C GLU A 923 8.29 50.81 24.42
N GLY A 924 7.46 51.29 25.35
CA GLY A 924 6.54 52.42 25.13
C GLY A 924 5.11 52.05 24.70
N GLY A 925 4.77 50.75 24.61
CA GLY A 925 3.40 50.27 24.43
C GLY A 925 2.91 50.17 22.98
N ALA A 926 3.73 50.57 22.01
CA ALA A 926 3.46 50.34 20.59
C ALA A 926 3.67 48.85 20.23
N ARG A 927 3.07 48.40 19.13
CA ARG A 927 3.25 47.03 18.62
C ARG A 927 4.11 47.00 17.37
N ARG A 928 5.10 46.10 17.37
CA ARG A 928 5.94 45.79 16.22
C ARG A 928 5.35 44.60 15.48
N TRP A 929 4.96 44.81 14.22
CA TRP A 929 4.28 43.79 13.41
C TRP A 929 5.22 43.08 12.44
N THR A 930 5.29 41.76 12.57
CA THR A 930 6.07 40.88 11.70
C THR A 930 5.24 39.68 11.25
N MET A 931 5.66 39.03 10.17
CA MET A 931 5.08 37.79 9.65
C MET A 931 6.19 36.74 9.66
N PRO A 932 6.32 35.92 10.71
CA PRO A 932 7.33 34.87 10.79
C PRO A 932 7.19 33.89 9.62
N GLU A 933 8.33 33.47 9.05
CA GLU A 933 8.34 32.40 8.06
C GLU A 933 8.21 31.04 8.74
N PHE A 934 7.48 30.13 8.11
CA PHE A 934 7.41 28.75 8.56
C PHE A 934 8.57 27.94 7.97
N PRO A 935 9.17 27.01 8.73
CA PRO A 935 10.14 26.09 8.17
C PRO A 935 9.52 25.31 7.03
N ARG A 936 10.27 25.15 5.92
CA ARG A 936 9.90 24.15 4.91
C ARG A 936 9.91 22.78 5.58
N ALA A 937 8.86 21.99 5.40
CA ALA A 937 8.82 20.64 5.97
C ALA A 937 10.03 19.83 5.49
N ALA A 938 10.58 19.00 6.37
CA ALA A 938 11.77 18.20 6.10
C ALA A 938 11.59 17.16 4.97
N HIS A 939 10.34 16.86 4.60
CA HIS A 939 9.95 15.89 3.59
C HIS A 939 9.26 16.58 2.40
N PRO A 940 9.95 16.81 1.28
CA PRO A 940 9.35 17.43 0.10
C PRO A 940 8.21 16.58 -0.50
N GLU A 941 8.28 15.25 -0.38
CA GLU A 941 7.18 14.34 -0.72
C GLU A 941 5.92 14.53 0.14
N PHE A 942 6.06 14.88 1.42
CA PHE A 942 4.93 15.18 2.31
C PHE A 942 4.19 16.44 1.86
N ILE A 943 4.93 17.50 1.48
CA ILE A 943 4.37 18.76 0.96
C ILE A 943 3.63 18.57 -0.37
N ALA A 944 4.08 17.65 -1.24
CA ALA A 944 3.44 17.40 -2.53
C ALA A 944 2.03 16.78 -2.40
N GLU A 945 1.71 16.14 -1.27
CA GLU A 945 0.40 15.55 -1.00
C GLU A 945 -0.52 16.49 -0.19
N ILE A 946 0.01 17.23 0.80
CA ILE A 946 -0.73 18.26 1.57
C ILE A 946 -0.66 19.61 0.83
N ASN A 947 -1.28 19.70 -0.35
CA ASN A 947 -1.07 20.81 -1.27
C ASN A 947 -1.26 22.23 -0.67
N HIS A 948 -1.96 22.43 0.44
CA HIS A 948 -2.12 23.76 1.06
C HIS A 948 -2.25 23.73 2.59
N LEU A 949 -1.41 24.48 3.30
CA LEU A 949 -1.67 24.94 4.67
C LEU A 949 -2.64 26.12 4.56
N ASP A 950 -3.84 26.04 5.12
CA ASP A 950 -4.81 27.14 5.08
C ASP A 950 -5.45 27.41 6.45
N GLU A 951 -6.07 28.58 6.63
CA GLU A 951 -6.87 28.97 7.82
C GLU A 951 -6.30 28.48 9.17
N LEU A 952 -5.29 29.15 9.72
CA LEU A 952 -4.61 28.73 10.96
C LEU A 952 -5.34 29.24 12.22
N SER A 953 -5.65 28.35 13.17
CA SER A 953 -6.08 28.69 14.54
C SER A 953 -4.91 28.60 15.49
N VAL A 954 -4.68 29.63 16.30
CA VAL A 954 -3.53 29.72 17.22
C VAL A 954 -4.00 29.96 18.65
N LEU A 955 -3.47 29.18 19.59
CA LEU A 955 -3.69 29.36 21.02
C LEU A 955 -2.37 29.43 21.78
N ALA A 956 -2.28 30.39 22.70
CA ALA A 956 -1.21 30.38 23.70
C ALA A 956 -1.43 29.22 24.68
N THR A 957 -0.42 28.38 24.90
CA THR A 957 -0.47 27.21 25.78
C THR A 957 0.17 27.41 27.14
N GLY A 958 0.94 28.48 27.31
CA GLY A 958 1.56 28.87 28.58
C GLY A 958 2.96 29.43 28.36
N GLY A 959 3.35 30.44 29.13
CA GLY A 959 4.62 31.15 28.92
C GLY A 959 4.74 31.70 27.49
N ALA A 960 5.82 31.33 26.81
CA ALA A 960 6.07 31.66 25.41
C ALA A 960 5.55 30.60 24.42
N ALA A 961 4.95 29.50 24.91
CA ALA A 961 4.53 28.41 24.05
C ALA A 961 3.16 28.67 23.40
N LEU A 962 3.05 28.33 22.11
CA LEU A 962 1.82 28.34 21.35
C LEU A 962 1.62 27.01 20.63
N TYR A 963 0.35 26.64 20.50
CA TYR A 963 -0.12 25.52 19.69
C TYR A 963 -1.03 26.08 18.61
N ALA A 964 -0.85 25.61 17.37
CA ALA A 964 -1.71 26.00 16.27
C ALA A 964 -2.19 24.78 15.50
N GLN A 965 -3.42 24.86 15.01
CA GLN A 965 -4.00 23.92 14.06
C GLN A 965 -4.29 24.63 12.74
N TYR A 966 -4.15 23.94 11.60
CA TYR A 966 -4.48 24.47 10.28
C TYR A 966 -5.35 23.50 9.48
N ARG A 967 -6.11 24.07 8.55
CA ARG A 967 -6.90 23.35 7.56
C ARG A 967 -5.98 22.66 6.55
N THR A 968 -6.34 21.44 6.16
CA THR A 968 -5.66 20.67 5.11
C THR A 968 -6.67 19.99 4.20
N ASN A 969 -6.22 19.61 3.01
CA ASN A 969 -6.96 18.75 2.09
C ASN A 969 -6.63 17.25 2.27
N ALA A 970 -5.82 16.88 3.25
CA ALA A 970 -5.38 15.49 3.50
C ALA A 970 -6.39 14.66 4.32
N GLY A 971 -7.50 15.29 4.74
CA GLY A 971 -8.53 14.64 5.54
C GLY A 971 -8.30 14.70 7.05
N PHE A 972 -7.28 15.42 7.51
CA PHE A 972 -6.98 15.62 8.91
C PHE A 972 -6.61 17.07 9.17
N LEU A 973 -6.86 17.58 10.38
CA LEU A 973 -6.26 18.85 10.79
C LEU A 973 -4.75 18.69 10.89
N GLY A 974 -4.02 19.70 10.46
CA GLY A 974 -2.59 19.78 10.74
C GLY A 974 -2.30 20.62 11.97
N GLU A 975 -1.10 20.49 12.50
CA GLU A 975 -0.61 21.23 13.67
C GLU A 975 0.82 21.75 13.52
N MET A 976 1.11 22.79 14.30
CA MET A 976 2.46 23.33 14.49
C MET A 976 2.58 23.98 15.88
N ARG A 977 3.82 24.15 16.33
CA ARG A 977 4.12 24.68 17.67
C ARG A 977 5.14 25.79 17.58
N SER A 978 5.02 26.76 18.47
CA SER A 978 6.07 27.74 18.75
C SER A 978 6.43 27.63 20.22
N ALA A 979 7.72 27.68 20.53
CA ALA A 979 8.23 27.69 21.90
C ALA A 979 8.74 29.08 22.34
N ASP A 980 8.73 30.04 21.43
CA ASP A 980 9.43 31.33 21.52
C ASP A 980 8.53 32.51 21.15
N ASP A 981 7.27 32.48 21.63
CA ASP A 981 6.33 33.59 21.51
C ASP A 981 5.98 33.92 20.05
N ALA A 982 5.82 32.87 19.24
CA ALA A 982 5.57 32.90 17.80
C ALA A 982 6.71 33.54 16.99
N ALA A 983 7.90 33.75 17.56
CA ALA A 983 9.05 34.26 16.80
C ALA A 983 9.50 33.24 15.75
N THR A 984 9.49 31.95 16.09
CA THR A 984 9.70 30.84 15.17
C THR A 984 8.64 29.75 15.36
N TRP A 985 8.51 28.90 14.35
CA TRP A 985 7.56 27.78 14.34
C TRP A 985 8.29 26.48 14.05
N GLY A 986 7.83 25.39 14.65
CA GLY A 986 8.27 24.04 14.33
C GLY A 986 7.75 23.57 12.96
N SER A 987 8.22 22.40 12.52
CA SER A 987 7.74 21.81 11.27
C SER A 987 6.25 21.45 11.37
N PRO A 988 5.46 21.66 10.30
CA PRO A 988 4.06 21.24 10.25
C PRO A 988 3.92 19.71 10.38
N ALA A 989 2.93 19.23 11.12
CA ALA A 989 2.57 17.82 11.26
C ALA A 989 1.05 17.60 11.12
N LEU A 990 0.58 16.37 10.91
CA LEU A 990 -0.85 16.04 10.96
C LEU A 990 -1.27 15.64 12.37
N THR A 991 -2.47 16.03 12.76
CA THR A 991 -3.16 15.55 13.98
C THR A 991 -3.96 14.28 13.65
N PRO A 992 -4.39 13.49 14.67
CA PRO A 992 -5.33 12.40 14.45
C PRO A 992 -6.77 12.88 14.20
N LEU A 993 -7.06 14.18 14.26
CA LEU A 993 -8.42 14.71 14.17
C LEU A 993 -8.87 14.74 12.71
N ALA A 994 -9.74 13.81 12.34
CA ALA A 994 -10.35 13.76 11.01
C ALA A 994 -11.22 15.01 10.79
N GLN A 995 -10.94 15.68 9.67
CA GLN A 995 -11.56 16.94 9.29
C GLN A 995 -11.60 17.00 7.76
N PRO A 996 -12.72 17.39 7.15
CA PRO A 996 -12.74 17.70 5.73
C PRO A 996 -11.94 18.99 5.51
N ASP A 997 -11.82 19.44 4.26
CA ASP A 997 -11.16 20.71 3.94
C ASP A 997 -11.93 21.91 4.56
N ALA A 998 -11.89 22.09 5.88
CA ALA A 998 -12.69 22.97 6.74
C ALA A 998 -11.80 23.60 7.83
N PRO A 999 -12.15 24.80 8.33
CA PRO A 999 -11.32 25.53 9.29
C PRO A 999 -11.11 24.74 10.60
N PRO A 1000 -9.94 24.86 11.22
CA PRO A 1000 -9.72 24.40 12.58
C PRO A 1000 -10.54 25.24 13.57
N MET A 1001 -11.22 24.57 14.50
CA MET A 1001 -12.05 25.20 15.53
C MET A 1001 -11.51 24.81 16.90
N LEU A 1002 -10.49 25.53 17.35
CA LEU A 1002 -9.63 25.18 18.50
C LEU A 1002 -9.76 26.23 19.60
N PHE A 1003 -10.11 25.80 20.83
CA PHE A 1003 -10.41 26.69 21.96
C PHE A 1003 -9.85 26.15 23.29
N ARG A 1004 -9.88 26.99 24.32
CA ARG A 1004 -9.48 26.66 25.69
C ARG A 1004 -10.72 26.61 26.60
N LEU A 1005 -10.80 25.57 27.43
CA LEU A 1005 -11.83 25.40 28.46
C LEU A 1005 -11.48 26.18 29.74
N SER A 1006 -12.46 26.36 30.63
CA SER A 1006 -12.29 27.08 31.89
C SER A 1006 -11.22 26.45 32.81
N ASP A 1007 -11.05 25.12 32.72
CA ASP A 1007 -10.06 24.35 33.49
C ASP A 1007 -8.65 24.31 32.85
N GLY A 1008 -8.46 24.99 31.72
CA GLY A 1008 -7.18 25.05 31.02
C GLY A 1008 -6.94 23.92 30.01
N ARG A 1009 -7.80 22.91 29.92
CA ARG A 1009 -7.75 21.94 28.81
C ARG A 1009 -8.07 22.61 27.48
N LEU A 1010 -7.67 21.97 26.38
CA LEU A 1010 -8.06 22.38 25.03
C LEU A 1010 -9.26 21.57 24.54
N ILE A 1011 -10.09 22.20 23.72
CA ILE A 1011 -11.16 21.55 22.97
C ILE A 1011 -11.01 21.88 21.49
N ALA A 1012 -11.02 20.86 20.64
CA ALA A 1012 -11.08 21.01 19.20
C ALA A 1012 -12.44 20.52 18.72
N LEU A 1013 -13.18 21.38 18.02
CA LEU A 1013 -14.37 21.00 17.26
C LEU A 1013 -13.93 20.57 15.85
N HIS A 1014 -14.43 19.44 15.38
CA HIS A 1014 -14.09 18.89 14.07
C HIS A 1014 -15.26 18.04 13.53
N HIS A 1015 -15.27 17.70 12.25
CA HIS A 1015 -16.40 17.02 11.62
C HIS A 1015 -16.28 15.49 11.66
N ASN A 1016 -15.11 14.95 12.05
CA ASN A 1016 -14.84 13.50 12.17
C ASN A 1016 -15.20 12.69 10.90
N ARG A 1017 -15.15 13.35 9.74
CA ARG A 1017 -15.31 12.80 8.40
C ARG A 1017 -14.26 13.41 7.49
N ALA A 1018 -13.79 12.63 6.53
CA ALA A 1018 -12.84 13.13 5.54
C ALA A 1018 -13.13 12.52 4.17
N VAL A 1019 -13.21 13.38 3.16
CA VAL A 1019 -13.10 12.99 1.75
C VAL A 1019 -11.70 13.43 1.32
N ARG A 1020 -10.83 12.50 0.96
CA ARG A 1020 -9.53 12.86 0.39
C ARG A 1020 -9.78 13.44 -0.99
N ARG A 1021 -9.35 14.68 -1.22
CA ARG A 1021 -9.39 15.27 -2.57
C ARG A 1021 -8.33 14.60 -3.43
N THR A 1022 -8.75 13.71 -4.32
CA THR A 1022 -7.99 13.41 -5.53
C THR A 1022 -8.22 14.56 -6.49
N VAL A 1023 -7.14 15.12 -7.04
CA VAL A 1023 -7.06 16.18 -8.07
C VAL A 1023 -6.89 17.61 -7.53
N ALA A 1024 -5.85 18.25 -8.07
CA ALA A 1024 -5.38 19.60 -7.80
C ALA A 1024 -6.42 20.68 -8.17
N GLU A 1025 -6.82 21.50 -7.20
CA GLU A 1025 -7.31 22.84 -7.49
C GLU A 1025 -6.19 23.85 -7.19
N PRO A 1026 -5.59 24.50 -8.20
CA PRO A 1026 -4.61 25.57 -7.99
C PRO A 1026 -5.23 26.85 -7.38
N VAL A 1027 -6.54 26.89 -7.18
CA VAL A 1027 -7.32 28.14 -7.19
C VAL A 1027 -7.45 28.78 -5.81
N HIS A 1028 -7.26 28.07 -4.69
CA HIS A 1028 -7.30 28.74 -3.38
C HIS A 1028 -6.08 29.65 -3.15
N SER A 1029 -4.91 29.36 -3.74
CA SER A 1029 -3.67 30.13 -3.54
C SER A 1029 -3.53 31.45 -4.30
N GLU A 1030 -4.36 31.72 -5.32
CA GLU A 1030 -4.20 32.94 -6.15
C GLU A 1030 -5.01 34.15 -5.64
N TRP A 1031 -5.85 33.98 -4.61
CA TRP A 1031 -6.79 35.01 -4.12
C TRP A 1031 -6.12 36.27 -3.54
N LEU A 1032 -4.84 36.22 -3.23
CA LEU A 1032 -4.08 37.35 -2.67
C LEU A 1032 -3.06 37.95 -3.65
N THR A 1033 -2.89 37.35 -4.83
CA THR A 1033 -1.97 37.83 -5.87
C THR A 1033 -2.67 38.27 -7.15
N MET A 1034 -3.97 38.04 -7.30
CA MET A 1034 -4.72 38.49 -8.49
C MET A 1034 -5.32 39.90 -8.32
N PRO A 1035 -5.32 40.75 -9.37
CA PRO A 1035 -6.28 41.85 -9.47
C PRO A 1035 -7.71 41.30 -9.42
N ALA A 1036 -8.70 42.15 -9.09
CA ALA A 1036 -10.11 41.75 -9.04
C ALA A 1036 -10.50 40.91 -10.27
N PRO A 1037 -11.04 39.69 -10.09
CA PRO A 1037 -11.32 38.78 -11.21
C PRO A 1037 -12.28 39.45 -12.20
N THR A 1038 -12.02 39.29 -13.49
CA THR A 1038 -12.88 39.79 -14.55
C THR A 1038 -14.22 39.04 -14.58
N GLY A 1039 -15.26 39.65 -15.14
CA GLY A 1039 -16.56 39.00 -15.32
C GLY A 1039 -16.49 37.69 -16.12
N ALA A 1040 -15.48 37.54 -16.99
CA ALA A 1040 -15.25 36.32 -17.78
C ALA A 1040 -14.67 35.19 -16.92
N GLU A 1041 -13.69 35.48 -16.05
CA GLU A 1041 -13.12 34.49 -15.12
C GLU A 1041 -14.15 34.00 -14.09
N ILE A 1042 -15.10 34.86 -13.70
CA ILE A 1042 -16.22 34.47 -12.84
C ILE A 1042 -17.20 33.55 -13.57
N ALA A 1043 -17.47 33.82 -14.84
CA ALA A 1043 -18.31 32.95 -15.67
C ALA A 1043 -17.64 31.58 -15.90
N GLU A 1044 -16.33 31.55 -16.11
CA GLU A 1044 -15.52 30.34 -16.24
C GLU A 1044 -15.46 29.55 -14.92
N ARG A 1045 -15.29 30.22 -13.78
CA ARG A 1045 -15.34 29.57 -12.45
C ARG A 1045 -16.72 29.02 -12.11
N ARG A 1046 -17.80 29.65 -12.56
CA ARG A 1046 -19.17 29.09 -12.44
C ARG A 1046 -19.36 27.83 -13.28
N ALA A 1047 -18.53 27.61 -14.30
CA ALA A 1047 -18.56 26.41 -15.14
C ALA A 1047 -17.78 25.22 -14.54
N HIS A 1048 -17.07 25.42 -13.42
CA HIS A 1048 -16.39 24.36 -12.65
C HIS A 1048 -17.00 24.21 -11.25
N PRO A 1049 -18.08 23.41 -11.08
CA PRO A 1049 -18.70 23.24 -9.78
C PRO A 1049 -17.83 22.34 -8.88
N LEU A 1050 -17.50 22.84 -7.69
CA LEU A 1050 -16.93 22.06 -6.58
C LEU A 1050 -17.79 20.82 -6.33
N SER A 1051 -17.16 19.67 -6.08
CA SER A 1051 -17.90 18.40 -5.91
C SER A 1051 -18.85 18.46 -4.70
N LEU A 1052 -20.08 17.97 -4.87
CA LEU A 1052 -21.11 17.91 -3.82
C LEU A 1052 -20.65 17.09 -2.59
N ASN A 1053 -19.82 16.08 -2.85
CA ASN A 1053 -19.26 15.14 -1.88
C ASN A 1053 -18.41 15.81 -0.79
N ASP A 1054 -17.76 16.93 -1.12
CA ASP A 1054 -16.94 17.68 -0.17
C ASP A 1054 -17.76 18.27 0.98
N TRP A 1055 -19.04 18.57 0.76
CA TRP A 1055 -19.82 19.41 1.67
C TRP A 1055 -20.71 18.62 2.63
N ALA A 1056 -21.23 17.46 2.22
CA ALA A 1056 -21.93 16.53 3.12
C ALA A 1056 -21.05 16.09 4.31
N SER A 1057 -19.73 16.17 4.17
CA SER A 1057 -18.76 15.88 5.23
C SER A 1057 -18.78 16.91 6.38
N ARG A 1058 -19.38 18.09 6.19
CA ARG A 1058 -19.47 19.17 7.19
C ARG A 1058 -20.79 19.21 7.96
N ALA A 1059 -21.65 18.22 7.75
CA ALA A 1059 -23.01 18.14 8.31
C ALA A 1059 -23.06 17.86 9.81
N GLU A 1060 -21.94 17.54 10.46
CA GLU A 1060 -21.90 17.18 11.87
C GLU A 1060 -20.70 17.82 12.57
N ILE A 1061 -20.80 18.07 13.87
CA ILE A 1061 -19.68 18.51 14.69
C ILE A 1061 -19.46 17.50 15.80
N TRP A 1062 -18.21 17.11 15.95
CA TRP A 1062 -17.64 16.35 17.04
C TRP A 1062 -16.69 17.25 17.82
N PHE A 1063 -16.38 16.87 19.05
CA PHE A 1063 -15.30 17.49 19.80
C PHE A 1063 -14.35 16.47 20.37
N SER A 1064 -13.08 16.86 20.46
CA SER A 1064 -12.03 16.10 21.12
C SER A 1064 -11.35 17.01 22.16
N LEU A 1065 -10.94 16.43 23.29
CA LEU A 1065 -10.33 17.16 24.40
C LEU A 1065 -8.85 16.85 24.49
N SER A 1066 -8.04 17.82 24.92
CA SER A 1066 -6.63 17.63 25.22
C SER A 1066 -6.27 18.20 26.59
N SER A 1067 -5.62 17.39 27.42
CA SER A 1067 -5.11 17.77 28.75
C SER A 1067 -3.64 18.15 28.77
N ASP A 1068 -2.94 18.01 27.63
CA ASP A 1068 -1.49 18.17 27.50
C ASP A 1068 -1.12 19.21 26.43
N ASN A 1069 -1.95 20.26 26.31
CA ASN A 1069 -1.75 21.37 25.37
C ASN A 1069 -1.66 20.92 23.91
N GLY A 1070 -2.54 19.99 23.54
CA GLY A 1070 -2.72 19.49 22.17
C GLY A 1070 -1.69 18.46 21.76
N ALA A 1071 -0.87 17.90 22.67
CA ALA A 1071 0.08 16.85 22.33
C ALA A 1071 -0.62 15.51 22.07
N THR A 1072 -1.70 15.26 22.81
CA THR A 1072 -2.64 14.15 22.56
C THR A 1072 -4.08 14.66 22.56
N TRP A 1073 -4.93 13.95 21.82
CA TRP A 1073 -6.36 14.21 21.73
C TRP A 1073 -7.14 12.98 22.19
N GLY A 1074 -8.08 13.17 23.10
CA GLY A 1074 -9.00 12.13 23.54
C GLY A 1074 -10.02 11.74 22.48
N GLU A 1075 -10.79 10.69 22.77
CA GLU A 1075 -11.81 10.16 21.85
C GLU A 1075 -12.85 11.21 21.45
N SER A 1076 -13.14 11.29 20.14
CA SER A 1076 -14.09 12.26 19.59
C SER A 1076 -15.52 11.94 20.01
N ARG A 1077 -16.26 12.96 20.45
CA ARG A 1077 -17.64 12.88 20.92
C ARG A 1077 -18.58 13.69 20.05
N LEU A 1078 -19.72 13.14 19.64
CA LEU A 1078 -20.65 13.82 18.76
C LEU A 1078 -21.34 14.94 19.53
N LEU A 1079 -21.17 16.17 19.08
CA LEU A 1079 -21.86 17.34 19.64
C LEU A 1079 -23.24 17.48 19.00
N LEU A 1080 -23.28 17.54 17.68
CA LEU A 1080 -24.49 17.79 16.89
C LEU A 1080 -24.36 17.28 15.45
N ALA A 1081 -25.50 17.10 14.79
CA ALA A 1081 -25.62 16.87 13.35
C ALA A 1081 -26.78 17.69 12.77
N ASN A 1082 -26.64 18.12 11.52
CA ASN A 1082 -27.71 18.74 10.74
C ASN A 1082 -28.87 17.76 10.60
N ALA A 1083 -30.08 18.23 10.90
CA ALA A 1083 -31.31 17.46 10.75
C ALA A 1083 -32.28 18.08 9.74
N LEU A 1084 -31.82 19.06 8.96
CA LEU A 1084 -32.61 19.65 7.88
C LEU A 1084 -32.32 18.95 6.54
N ASP A 1085 -33.37 18.83 5.74
CA ASP A 1085 -33.33 18.32 4.39
C ASP A 1085 -32.75 19.34 3.40
N GLU A 1086 -32.46 18.89 2.18
CA GLU A 1086 -31.82 19.70 1.14
C GLU A 1086 -32.76 20.67 0.43
N THR A 1087 -33.17 21.70 1.15
CA THR A 1087 -34.11 22.70 0.61
C THR A 1087 -33.44 23.90 -0.07
N LEU A 1088 -32.10 24.03 0.00
CA LEU A 1088 -31.37 25.15 -0.61
C LEU A 1088 -30.90 24.80 -2.02
N LYS A 1089 -31.01 25.76 -2.95
CA LYS A 1089 -30.55 25.60 -4.34
C LYS A 1089 -29.05 25.32 -4.45
N PRO A 1090 -28.17 26.05 -3.75
CA PRO A 1090 -26.78 25.65 -3.66
C PRO A 1090 -26.67 24.49 -2.66
N ALA A 1091 -26.04 23.40 -3.08
CA ALA A 1091 -25.96 22.21 -2.23
C ALA A 1091 -25.06 22.38 -1.00
N ASN A 1092 -23.96 23.15 -1.12
CA ASN A 1092 -23.00 23.33 -0.03
C ASN A 1092 -23.65 23.85 1.28
N PRO A 1093 -24.41 24.96 1.26
CA PRO A 1093 -25.16 25.42 2.41
C PRO A 1093 -26.08 24.37 3.05
N ASN A 1094 -26.58 23.34 2.34
CA ASN A 1094 -27.45 22.34 2.96
C ASN A 1094 -26.77 21.58 4.12
N TYR A 1095 -25.44 21.50 4.11
CA TYR A 1095 -24.67 20.65 5.01
C TYR A 1095 -23.73 21.43 5.94
N GLN A 1096 -23.72 22.76 5.91
CA GLN A 1096 -22.72 23.52 6.65
C GLN A 1096 -23.01 23.62 8.15
N CYS A 1097 -22.10 23.05 8.95
CA CYS A 1097 -21.99 23.29 10.39
C CYS A 1097 -20.57 23.76 10.79
N SER A 1098 -19.73 24.21 9.86
CA SER A 1098 -18.34 24.65 10.13
C SER A 1098 -18.27 26.10 10.66
N TYR A 1099 -17.06 26.64 10.87
CA TYR A 1099 -16.81 28.03 11.27
C TYR A 1099 -17.46 28.42 12.61
N ALA A 1100 -17.65 27.43 13.49
CA ALA A 1100 -18.15 27.66 14.83
C ALA A 1100 -17.11 28.37 15.69
N ASP A 1101 -17.61 29.13 16.67
CA ASP A 1101 -16.78 29.84 17.64
C ASP A 1101 -17.24 29.53 19.07
N VAL A 1102 -16.30 29.59 20.02
CA VAL A 1102 -16.55 29.12 21.38
C VAL A 1102 -16.03 30.10 22.43
N VAL A 1103 -16.88 30.39 23.42
CA VAL A 1103 -16.50 31.10 24.65
C VAL A 1103 -16.71 30.18 25.85
N ALA A 1104 -15.63 29.85 26.56
CA ALA A 1104 -15.70 29.25 27.88
C ALA A 1104 -15.78 30.35 28.94
N ALA A 1105 -16.89 30.39 29.70
CA ALA A 1105 -17.11 31.36 30.75
C ALA A 1105 -17.84 30.71 31.93
N ASP A 1106 -17.27 30.88 33.13
CA ASP A 1106 -17.88 30.46 34.40
C ASP A 1106 -18.29 28.97 34.42
N GLY A 1107 -17.45 28.09 33.85
CA GLY A 1107 -17.71 26.65 33.76
C GLY A 1107 -18.75 26.26 32.70
N VAL A 1108 -19.14 27.20 31.85
CA VAL A 1108 -20.08 26.99 30.75
C VAL A 1108 -19.39 27.24 29.42
N LEU A 1109 -19.56 26.29 28.50
CA LEU A 1109 -19.15 26.39 27.12
C LEU A 1109 -20.30 26.96 26.27
N HIS A 1110 -20.07 28.11 25.66
CA HIS A 1110 -20.97 28.73 24.69
C HIS A 1110 -20.45 28.46 23.29
N VAL A 1111 -21.17 27.67 22.49
CA VAL A 1111 -20.78 27.33 21.11
C VAL A 1111 -21.75 28.04 20.16
N PHE A 1112 -21.21 28.80 19.20
CA PHE A 1112 -21.99 29.50 18.18
C PHE A 1112 -21.71 28.87 16.83
N VAL A 1113 -22.74 28.36 16.16
CA VAL A 1113 -22.62 27.58 14.92
C VAL A 1113 -23.38 28.27 13.79
N PRO A 1114 -22.72 28.69 12.70
CA PRO A 1114 -23.39 29.20 11.51
C PRO A 1114 -23.96 28.01 10.72
N HIS A 1115 -25.19 27.64 11.06
CA HIS A 1115 -25.90 26.49 10.51
C HIS A 1115 -26.50 26.81 9.14
N ARG A 1116 -26.13 25.99 8.16
CA ARG A 1116 -26.49 26.10 6.74
C ARG A 1116 -26.18 27.46 6.10
N TRP A 1117 -25.36 28.26 6.77
CA TRP A 1117 -25.23 29.70 6.49
C TRP A 1117 -26.57 30.44 6.37
N GLN A 1118 -27.62 29.93 7.00
CA GLN A 1118 -28.95 30.54 7.07
C GLN A 1118 -29.22 31.12 8.45
N LYS A 1119 -28.65 30.53 9.50
CA LYS A 1119 -28.86 30.96 10.88
C LYS A 1119 -27.62 30.72 11.73
N VAL A 1120 -27.52 31.43 12.84
CA VAL A 1120 -26.56 31.14 13.91
C VAL A 1120 -27.30 30.46 15.04
N VAL A 1121 -26.83 29.27 15.43
CA VAL A 1121 -27.34 28.50 16.56
C VAL A 1121 -26.39 28.66 17.73
N HIS A 1122 -26.92 28.92 18.91
CA HIS A 1122 -26.17 28.98 20.16
C HIS A 1122 -26.44 27.70 20.98
N LEU A 1123 -25.38 27.00 21.35
CA LEU A 1123 -25.40 25.89 22.30
C LEU A 1123 -24.78 26.33 23.62
N LYS A 1124 -25.43 25.99 24.72
CA LYS A 1124 -24.94 26.18 26.09
C LYS A 1124 -24.70 24.82 26.74
N ILE A 1125 -23.48 24.59 27.20
CA ILE A 1125 -23.05 23.29 27.74
C ILE A 1125 -22.30 23.54 29.04
N ASP A 1126 -22.76 22.92 30.13
CA ASP A 1126 -21.96 22.86 31.36
C ASP A 1126 -20.70 22.01 31.09
N GLU A 1127 -19.50 22.56 31.32
CA GLU A 1127 -18.24 21.88 31.03
C GLU A 1127 -18.11 20.55 31.77
N SER A 1128 -18.73 20.41 32.95
CA SER A 1128 -18.77 19.15 33.71
C SER A 1128 -19.59 18.05 33.01
N ARG A 1129 -20.47 18.43 32.07
CA ARG A 1129 -21.33 17.52 31.31
C ARG A 1129 -20.72 17.11 29.96
N LEU A 1130 -19.54 17.60 29.59
CA LEU A 1130 -18.87 17.20 28.34
C LEU A 1130 -18.65 15.68 28.25
N GLY A 1131 -18.45 15.00 29.38
CA GLY A 1131 -18.35 13.53 29.41
C GLY A 1131 -19.66 12.78 29.09
N LYS A 1132 -20.81 13.47 29.03
CA LYS A 1132 -22.12 12.86 28.71
C LYS A 1132 -22.38 12.70 27.22
N PHE A 1133 -21.64 13.41 26.36
CA PHE A 1133 -21.75 13.24 24.91
C PHE A 1133 -21.09 11.94 24.50
N LYS A 1134 -21.71 11.24 23.53
CA LYS A 1134 -21.28 9.90 23.16
C LYS A 1134 -20.10 9.94 22.21
N THR A 1135 -19.16 9.02 22.41
CA THR A 1135 -18.14 8.72 21.41
C THR A 1135 -18.76 8.02 20.19
N ARG A 1136 -18.00 7.83 19.10
CA ARG A 1136 -18.54 7.18 17.90
C ARG A 1136 -19.06 5.77 18.20
N ALA A 1137 -18.32 5.00 18.99
CA ALA A 1137 -18.71 3.64 19.37
C ALA A 1137 -19.99 3.66 20.23
N GLU A 1138 -20.05 4.54 21.22
CA GLU A 1138 -21.23 4.69 22.08
C GLU A 1138 -22.46 5.16 21.31
N PHE A 1139 -22.29 6.08 20.35
CA PHE A 1139 -23.38 6.57 19.50
C PHE A 1139 -23.89 5.48 18.57
N HIS A 1140 -22.98 4.73 17.93
CA HIS A 1140 -23.35 3.60 17.08
C HIS A 1140 -24.08 2.51 17.87
N ALA A 1141 -23.66 2.24 19.12
CA ALA A 1141 -24.35 1.29 19.99
C ALA A 1141 -25.75 1.80 20.38
N ALA A 1142 -25.90 3.10 20.62
CA ALA A 1142 -27.19 3.70 20.96
C ALA A 1142 -28.17 3.78 19.77
N ALA A 1143 -27.66 3.92 18.54
CA ALA A 1143 -28.47 4.00 17.32
C ALA A 1143 -28.86 2.63 16.74
N GLY A 1144 -28.18 1.55 17.16
CA GLY A 1144 -28.48 0.17 16.74
C GLY A 1144 -29.49 -0.56 17.62
N GLN A 1145 -29.96 0.07 18.69
CA GLN A 1145 -31.12 -0.33 19.48
C GLN A 1145 -32.38 0.26 18.87
#